data_AF-A0A953TVQ0-F1
#
_entry.id   AF-A0A953TVQ0-F1
#
_cell.length_a   1.000
_cell.length_b   1.000
_cell.length_c   1.000
_cell.angle_alpha   90.00
_cell.angle_beta   90.00
_cell.angle_gamma   90.00
#
_symmetry.space_group_name_H-M   'P 1'
#
loop_
_entity.id
_entity.type
_entity.pdbx_description
1 polymer ?
#
loop_
_entity_poly.entity_id
_entity_poly.type
_entity_poly.pdbx_seq_one_letter_code
_entity_poly.pdbx_strand_id
1 'polypeptide(L)'
;MKRQASAPSASVARASAPVWLRTQAALLALGIAVLFAQSGGQAQSQPPNALPFSKSFLVTGNYVVGGADFDNGSRSGFVTGTIAMRGVPANADILAAFLYWETLTNSPNLKDQTDGVKFRGQPVTAVKASSLSPTPATAACFIPGPQPRMTMFRADVLRLLPLQLDTNGQPTGKRLVNDEDLEEAGVPRHTVTLPDAKGSTNHAPASGGASLFVVYRDPTRPLTQIVLYDGIYLQPPSATMTQTIRGFFQSSMSHVAKVTHIVGSGKHNGRDRVWFDNRRKPPALIGSDTFENEEQGGKSDLGWSNPTFDVTSMMPGLDPNLGYGEEVVTTVDHRRDNDRDNDKDNQYDCLTWAAIAFSTTVQDSDGDGIPDKLEDVSGLKQPNNEPLPDLHAMGASSRHKDIFVEIGAMTADPDTGYGSINAPFNPATPRVVDAAGHSHLPTPDVLKLVGDAYTNAPVDNPDGSPGINIHFDAGSGYHGLPGYGSAEADTYLIPSTYARGGELIKEVPCAGAQCQFPDYPGTVSFQIGYQILRDAPVGPDGEELTPSGEDAQEASCRTPGYIGNCRRRFDHNRQGLFHYLLYAHARGLPKSTDPQSPDFHVPKSSSGVSNLPGGNLMVTLGLWDNFVGTPFAQATTSNCGTVAVPRSTRASTPAAAREFASISSPTANRTISAR
;
A
#
# COMPACT_ATOMS: atom_id res chain seq x y z
N MET A 1 37.23 56.00 71.06
CA MET A 1 36.19 56.34 72.06
C MET A 1 34.83 56.06 71.42
N LYS A 2 34.08 55.03 71.86
CA LYS A 2 32.79 55.12 72.59
C LYS A 2 31.78 56.06 71.89
N ARG A 3 30.58 55.65 71.42
CA ARG A 3 29.52 54.86 72.09
C ARG A 3 28.50 54.29 71.09
N GLN A 4 27.90 53.17 71.51
CA GLN A 4 26.70 52.50 70.99
C GLN A 4 25.42 53.34 71.16
N ALA A 5 24.42 53.08 70.30
CA ALA A 5 23.01 53.11 70.66
C ALA A 5 22.27 51.97 69.94
N SER A 6 21.42 51.28 70.71
CA SER A 6 20.74 50.01 70.47
C SER A 6 19.23 50.19 70.33
N ALA A 7 18.57 49.30 69.59
CA ALA A 7 17.14 48.98 69.75
C ALA A 7 16.85 47.56 69.19
N PRO A 8 15.81 46.84 69.68
CA PRO A 8 15.97 45.46 70.12
C PRO A 8 15.25 44.38 69.29
N SER A 9 15.71 43.15 69.48
CA SER A 9 15.08 41.88 69.12
C SER A 9 14.11 41.40 70.21
N ALA A 10 12.92 40.92 69.84
CA ALA A 10 12.02 40.19 70.72
C ALA A 10 11.53 38.87 70.07
N SER A 11 11.64 37.82 70.86
CA SER A 11 11.28 36.41 70.63
C SER A 11 9.79 36.13 70.75
N VAL A 12 9.24 35.19 69.97
CA VAL A 12 8.00 34.46 70.34
C VAL A 12 8.10 32.98 70.00
N ALA A 13 7.57 32.19 70.94
CA ALA A 13 7.71 30.76 71.18
C ALA A 13 7.09 29.84 70.12
N ARG A 14 7.69 28.63 69.98
CA ARG A 14 7.05 27.48 69.34
C ARG A 14 6.01 26.87 70.28
N ALA A 15 4.75 26.91 69.88
CA ALA A 15 3.68 26.11 70.49
C ALA A 15 3.55 24.77 69.74
N SER A 16 3.72 23.67 70.47
CA SER A 16 3.51 22.31 69.97
C SER A 16 2.02 21.98 70.00
N ALA A 17 1.38 21.86 68.82
CA ALA A 17 0.02 21.32 68.72
C ALA A 17 0.04 19.78 68.73
N PRO A 18 -0.92 19.11 69.38
CA PRO A 18 -0.90 17.66 69.57
C PRO A 18 -1.20 16.90 68.27
N VAL A 19 -0.45 15.82 68.06
CA VAL A 19 -0.38 14.96 66.87
C VAL A 19 -1.73 14.37 66.44
N TRP A 20 -2.75 14.38 67.31
CA TRP A 20 -4.04 13.72 67.08
C TRP A 20 -5.00 14.48 66.13
N LEU A 21 -4.79 15.78 65.92
CA LEU A 21 -5.61 16.59 64.99
C LEU A 21 -5.12 16.52 63.52
N ARG A 22 -3.90 16.02 63.27
CA ARG A 22 -3.35 15.88 61.91
C ARG A 22 -3.80 14.61 61.20
N THR A 23 -4.17 13.57 61.94
CA THR A 23 -4.62 12.30 61.40
C THR A 23 -6.08 12.31 60.92
N GLN A 24 -6.96 13.12 61.53
CA GLN A 24 -8.36 13.21 61.08
C GLN A 24 -8.57 14.09 59.85
N ALA A 25 -7.78 15.16 59.68
CA ALA A 25 -7.81 15.98 58.46
C ALA A 25 -7.27 15.22 57.23
N ALA A 26 -6.28 14.34 57.43
CA ALA A 26 -5.74 13.50 56.36
C ALA A 26 -6.73 12.42 55.90
N LEU A 27 -7.52 11.84 56.83
CA LEU A 27 -8.52 10.82 56.48
C LEU A 27 -9.77 11.40 55.82
N LEU A 28 -10.19 12.62 56.18
CA LEU A 28 -11.30 13.30 55.52
C LEU A 28 -10.94 13.80 54.11
N ALA A 29 -9.69 14.24 53.90
CA ALA A 29 -9.17 14.61 52.58
C ALA A 29 -8.99 13.40 51.66
N LEU A 30 -8.59 12.23 52.19
CA LEU A 30 -8.56 10.98 51.42
C LEU A 30 -9.97 10.49 51.06
N GLY A 31 -10.95 10.64 51.97
CA GLY A 31 -12.33 10.21 51.74
C GLY A 31 -13.06 11.03 50.67
N ILE A 32 -12.81 12.34 50.58
CA ILE A 32 -13.40 13.21 49.54
C ILE A 32 -12.69 13.02 48.19
N ALA A 33 -11.39 12.72 48.17
CA ALA A 33 -10.67 12.37 46.94
C ALA A 33 -11.14 11.04 46.31
N VAL A 34 -11.65 10.10 47.12
CA VAL A 34 -12.22 8.82 46.63
C VAL A 34 -13.65 8.99 46.09
N LEU A 35 -14.41 10.01 46.52
CA LEU A 35 -15.78 10.26 46.04
C LEU A 35 -15.85 11.08 44.73
N PHE A 36 -14.74 11.71 44.33
CA PHE A 36 -14.57 12.36 43.00
C PHE A 36 -13.56 11.64 42.10
N ALA A 37 -13.02 10.50 42.53
CA ALA A 37 -12.43 9.53 41.62
C ALA A 37 -13.58 9.00 40.77
N GLN A 38 -13.72 9.63 39.61
CA GLN A 38 -14.66 9.31 38.55
C GLN A 38 -14.91 7.81 38.52
N SER A 39 -16.18 7.43 38.46
CA SER A 39 -16.58 6.21 37.80
C SER A 39 -15.69 6.05 36.58
N GLY A 40 -14.66 5.21 36.69
CA GLY A 40 -13.94 4.71 35.55
C GLY A 40 -15.04 4.06 34.74
N GLY A 41 -15.52 4.78 33.72
CA GLY A 41 -16.27 4.19 32.65
C GLY A 41 -15.44 2.97 32.31
N GLN A 42 -16.02 1.80 32.54
CA GLN A 42 -15.47 0.56 32.04
C GLN A 42 -15.17 0.90 30.58
N ALA A 43 -13.90 1.12 30.24
CA ALA A 43 -13.47 1.11 28.87
C ALA A 43 -13.72 -0.33 28.48
N GLN A 44 -14.97 -0.59 28.09
CA GLN A 44 -15.42 -1.85 27.57
C GLN A 44 -14.44 -2.08 26.44
N SER A 45 -13.52 -3.02 26.65
CA SER A 45 -12.54 -3.39 25.63
C SER A 45 -13.36 -3.54 24.36
N GLN A 46 -13.13 -2.67 23.37
CA GLN A 46 -13.84 -2.75 22.10
C GLN A 46 -13.75 -4.22 21.68
N PRO A 47 -14.89 -4.88 21.38
CA PRO A 47 -14.84 -6.27 20.95
C PRO A 47 -13.79 -6.38 19.85
N PRO A 48 -12.92 -7.42 19.89
CA PRO A 48 -11.83 -7.54 18.95
C PRO A 48 -12.40 -7.46 17.52
N ASN A 49 -11.78 -6.64 16.68
CA ASN A 49 -12.17 -6.50 15.28
C ASN A 49 -12.18 -7.88 14.61
N ALA A 50 -13.21 -8.15 13.82
CA ALA A 50 -13.41 -9.44 13.17
C ALA A 50 -12.24 -9.82 12.25
N LEU A 51 -11.75 -8.86 11.47
CA LEU A 51 -10.67 -9.05 10.51
C LEU A 51 -9.49 -8.11 10.80
N PRO A 52 -8.24 -8.58 10.57
CA PRO A 52 -7.07 -7.73 10.64
C PRO A 52 -7.03 -6.78 9.44
N PHE A 53 -6.42 -5.60 9.64
CA PHE A 53 -6.10 -4.70 8.54
C PHE A 53 -5.11 -5.38 7.59
N SER A 54 -5.37 -5.31 6.28
CA SER A 54 -4.43 -5.82 5.30
C SER A 54 -3.69 -4.73 4.53
N LYS A 55 -4.40 -3.75 3.97
CA LYS A 55 -3.80 -2.69 3.15
C LYS A 55 -4.79 -1.56 2.88
N SER A 56 -4.28 -0.48 2.33
CA SER A 56 -5.08 0.62 1.80
C SER A 56 -4.59 1.06 0.41
N PHE A 57 -5.41 1.83 -0.28
CA PHE A 57 -5.10 2.47 -1.54
C PHE A 57 -5.63 3.90 -1.51
N LEU A 58 -4.76 4.85 -1.86
CA LEU A 58 -5.11 6.26 -2.05
C LEU A 58 -5.08 6.56 -3.54
N VAL A 59 -6.24 6.73 -4.16
CA VAL A 59 -6.36 6.78 -5.64
C VAL A 59 -7.47 7.72 -6.09
N THR A 60 -7.27 8.38 -7.23
CA THR A 60 -8.35 9.06 -7.96
C THR A 60 -9.21 8.01 -8.65
N GLY A 61 -10.21 7.47 -7.96
CA GLY A 61 -10.92 6.27 -8.42
C GLY A 61 -11.64 5.56 -7.29
N ASN A 62 -11.89 4.26 -7.45
CA ASN A 62 -12.51 3.46 -6.39
C ASN A 62 -12.20 1.98 -6.64
N TYR A 63 -12.93 1.09 -5.97
CA TYR A 63 -12.92 -0.35 -6.24
C TYR A 63 -14.25 -0.84 -6.81
N VAL A 64 -14.24 -2.04 -7.38
CA VAL A 64 -15.43 -2.86 -7.69
C VAL A 64 -15.21 -4.28 -7.21
N VAL A 65 -16.29 -4.98 -6.89
CA VAL A 65 -16.27 -6.39 -6.51
C VAL A 65 -17.34 -7.12 -7.33
N GLY A 66 -16.95 -8.23 -7.92
CA GLY A 66 -17.87 -9.19 -8.51
C GLY A 66 -17.64 -10.56 -7.90
N GLY A 67 -18.64 -11.43 -8.02
CA GLY A 67 -18.65 -12.75 -7.39
C GLY A 67 -19.11 -13.85 -8.34
N ALA A 68 -18.85 -15.08 -7.92
CA ALA A 68 -19.47 -16.29 -8.43
C ALA A 68 -19.73 -17.24 -7.27
N ASP A 69 -20.99 -17.63 -7.10
CA ASP A 69 -21.42 -18.67 -6.17
C ASP A 69 -21.39 -20.04 -6.88
N PHE A 70 -21.02 -21.11 -6.18
CA PHE A 70 -20.75 -22.41 -6.78
C PHE A 70 -21.73 -23.51 -6.34
N ASP A 71 -22.29 -24.21 -7.33
CA ASP A 71 -22.93 -25.50 -7.13
C ASP A 71 -21.87 -26.60 -6.91
N ASN A 72 -21.70 -27.02 -5.66
CA ASN A 72 -20.80 -28.12 -5.29
C ASN A 72 -21.29 -29.48 -5.84
N GLY A 73 -20.37 -30.43 -6.03
CA GLY A 73 -20.68 -31.79 -6.52
C GLY A 73 -20.10 -32.13 -7.90
N SER A 74 -18.99 -31.50 -8.26
CA SER A 74 -18.28 -31.75 -9.50
C SER A 74 -17.88 -33.23 -9.65
N ARG A 75 -17.93 -33.75 -10.88
CA ARG A 75 -17.40 -35.10 -11.20
C ARG A 75 -15.89 -35.12 -11.45
N SER A 76 -15.27 -33.96 -11.69
CA SER A 76 -13.86 -33.85 -12.11
C SER A 76 -12.89 -33.66 -10.95
N GLY A 77 -13.39 -33.32 -9.76
CA GLY A 77 -12.56 -32.90 -8.61
C GLY A 77 -12.32 -31.38 -8.57
N PHE A 78 -12.93 -30.65 -9.49
CA PHE A 78 -12.84 -29.19 -9.58
C PHE A 78 -14.18 -28.61 -10.02
N VAL A 79 -14.57 -27.48 -9.43
CA VAL A 79 -15.71 -26.67 -9.88
C VAL A 79 -15.18 -25.44 -10.62
N THR A 80 -15.91 -24.96 -11.62
CA THR A 80 -15.55 -23.73 -12.34
C THR A 80 -16.76 -22.82 -12.45
N GLY A 81 -16.62 -21.60 -11.97
CA GLY A 81 -17.63 -20.56 -12.10
C GLY A 81 -17.12 -19.37 -12.89
N THR A 82 -18.06 -18.51 -13.30
CA THR A 82 -17.78 -17.26 -14.00
C THR A 82 -18.08 -16.10 -13.07
N ILE A 83 -17.09 -15.26 -12.81
CA ILE A 83 -17.23 -14.07 -11.97
C ILE A 83 -17.77 -12.94 -12.83
N ALA A 84 -18.95 -12.44 -12.51
CA ALA A 84 -19.56 -11.32 -13.20
C ALA A 84 -18.94 -10.00 -12.70
N MET A 85 -18.38 -9.20 -13.61
CA MET A 85 -17.76 -7.92 -13.26
C MET A 85 -18.43 -6.75 -13.97
N ARG A 86 -18.73 -5.69 -13.21
CA ARG A 86 -19.37 -4.46 -13.70
C ARG A 86 -18.88 -3.24 -12.92
N GLY A 87 -19.03 -2.05 -13.51
CA GLY A 87 -18.84 -0.77 -12.81
C GLY A 87 -17.42 -0.21 -12.82
N VAL A 88 -16.46 -0.86 -13.49
CA VAL A 88 -15.17 -0.22 -13.81
C VAL A 88 -15.41 0.83 -14.90
N PRO A 89 -15.00 2.09 -14.74
CA PRO A 89 -15.15 3.09 -15.78
C PRO A 89 -14.34 2.72 -17.03
N ALA A 90 -14.88 3.04 -18.21
CA ALA A 90 -14.18 2.84 -19.46
C ALA A 90 -12.80 3.54 -19.44
N ASN A 91 -11.77 2.84 -19.93
CA ASN A 91 -10.40 3.33 -19.97
C ASN A 91 -9.75 3.63 -18.60
N ALA A 92 -10.29 3.17 -17.48
CA ALA A 92 -9.62 3.27 -16.18
C ALA A 92 -8.33 2.42 -16.13
N ASP A 93 -7.35 2.85 -15.34
CA ASP A 93 -6.16 2.07 -15.05
C ASP A 93 -6.46 1.08 -13.92
N ILE A 94 -6.15 -0.20 -14.12
CA ILE A 94 -6.34 -1.21 -13.08
C ILE A 94 -5.07 -1.30 -12.24
N LEU A 95 -5.18 -0.94 -10.96
CA LEU A 95 -4.05 -0.85 -10.04
C LEU A 95 -3.85 -2.11 -9.19
N ALA A 96 -4.95 -2.81 -8.89
CA ALA A 96 -4.91 -4.07 -8.16
C ALA A 96 -6.08 -4.97 -8.58
N ALA A 97 -5.87 -6.28 -8.57
CA ALA A 97 -6.92 -7.27 -8.74
C ALA A 97 -6.65 -8.46 -7.83
N PHE A 98 -7.52 -8.68 -6.84
CA PHE A 98 -7.41 -9.77 -5.87
C PHE A 98 -8.55 -10.76 -6.05
N LEU A 99 -8.19 -12.02 -6.24
CA LEU A 99 -9.13 -13.14 -6.19
C LEU A 99 -9.25 -13.63 -4.76
N TYR A 100 -10.45 -13.58 -4.20
CA TYR A 100 -10.81 -14.16 -2.90
C TYR A 100 -11.62 -15.44 -3.12
N TRP A 101 -11.36 -16.47 -2.33
CA TRP A 101 -12.18 -17.67 -2.31
C TRP A 101 -12.05 -18.41 -0.99
N GLU A 102 -13.00 -19.30 -0.73
CA GLU A 102 -13.02 -20.20 0.41
C GLU A 102 -12.80 -21.65 -0.03
N THR A 103 -12.11 -22.42 0.81
CA THR A 103 -12.10 -23.88 0.70
C THR A 103 -12.20 -24.53 2.08
N LEU A 104 -13.16 -25.43 2.23
CA LEU A 104 -13.20 -26.42 3.30
C LEU A 104 -12.38 -27.64 2.89
N THR A 105 -11.45 -28.10 3.73
CA THR A 105 -10.60 -29.24 3.42
C THR A 105 -10.24 -30.07 4.66
N ASN A 106 -9.83 -31.31 4.48
CA ASN A 106 -9.22 -32.12 5.53
C ASN A 106 -7.68 -32.06 5.52
N SER A 107 -7.07 -31.47 4.48
CA SER A 107 -5.61 -31.37 4.41
C SER A 107 -5.10 -30.15 5.19
N PRO A 108 -4.14 -30.32 6.11
CA PRO A 108 -3.46 -29.20 6.76
C PRO A 108 -2.47 -28.50 5.81
N ASN A 109 -2.12 -29.11 4.67
CA ASN A 109 -1.14 -28.58 3.73
C ASN A 109 -1.81 -27.62 2.74
N LEU A 110 -1.38 -26.36 2.75
CA LEU A 110 -1.87 -25.32 1.84
C LEU A 110 -1.62 -25.65 0.36
N LYS A 111 -0.55 -26.41 0.05
CA LYS A 111 -0.28 -26.82 -1.33
C LYS A 111 -1.40 -27.69 -1.86
N ASP A 112 -1.91 -28.64 -1.07
CA ASP A 112 -2.98 -29.55 -1.50
C ASP A 112 -4.30 -28.79 -1.73
N GLN A 113 -4.49 -27.66 -1.03
CA GLN A 113 -5.67 -26.81 -1.17
C GLN A 113 -5.59 -25.86 -2.38
N THR A 114 -4.39 -25.58 -2.88
CA THR A 114 -4.16 -24.63 -3.98
C THR A 114 -3.77 -25.32 -5.28
N ASP A 115 -3.49 -26.62 -5.25
CA ASP A 115 -3.13 -27.41 -6.42
C ASP A 115 -4.28 -27.42 -7.44
N GLY A 116 -3.99 -27.02 -8.67
CA GLY A 116 -4.99 -26.94 -9.74
C GLY A 116 -5.92 -25.72 -9.69
N VAL A 117 -5.79 -24.82 -8.71
CA VAL A 117 -6.52 -23.54 -8.70
C VAL A 117 -6.12 -22.71 -9.92
N LYS A 118 -7.11 -22.24 -10.67
CA LYS A 118 -6.90 -21.42 -11.86
C LYS A 118 -7.79 -20.20 -11.88
N PHE A 119 -7.26 -19.12 -12.44
CA PHE A 119 -8.02 -17.94 -12.84
C PHE A 119 -7.82 -17.75 -14.34
N ARG A 120 -8.92 -17.70 -15.09
CA ARG A 120 -8.94 -17.66 -16.57
C ARG A 120 -8.12 -18.79 -17.20
N GLY A 121 -8.19 -19.98 -16.62
CA GLY A 121 -7.41 -21.15 -17.05
C GLY A 121 -5.91 -21.12 -16.71
N GLN A 122 -5.41 -20.02 -16.15
CA GLN A 122 -4.01 -19.88 -15.74
C GLN A 122 -3.83 -20.22 -14.26
N PRO A 123 -2.75 -20.93 -13.86
CA PRO A 123 -2.47 -21.22 -12.46
C PRO A 123 -2.37 -19.94 -11.63
N VAL A 124 -3.02 -19.95 -10.46
CA VAL A 124 -2.91 -18.87 -9.50
C VAL A 124 -1.63 -19.04 -8.68
N THR A 125 -0.88 -17.96 -8.50
CA THR A 125 0.39 -17.91 -7.76
C THR A 125 0.32 -16.80 -6.70
N ALA A 126 1.24 -16.78 -5.73
CA ALA A 126 1.31 -15.75 -4.68
C ALA A 126 0.01 -15.67 -3.85
N VAL A 127 -0.32 -16.80 -3.22
CA VAL A 127 -1.55 -16.98 -2.45
C VAL A 127 -1.28 -16.67 -0.97
N LYS A 128 -2.04 -15.74 -0.40
CA LYS A 128 -2.19 -15.57 1.06
C LYS A 128 -3.33 -16.48 1.51
N ALA A 129 -3.13 -17.19 2.62
CA ALA A 129 -4.13 -18.08 3.20
C ALA A 129 -4.32 -17.76 4.68
N SER A 130 -5.56 -17.75 5.13
CA SER A 130 -5.92 -17.66 6.55
C SER A 130 -6.86 -18.80 6.87
N SER A 131 -6.49 -19.66 7.82
CA SER A 131 -7.29 -20.84 8.13
C SER A 131 -7.70 -20.90 9.59
N LEU A 132 -8.89 -21.44 9.82
CA LEU A 132 -9.39 -21.80 11.14
C LEU A 132 -10.03 -23.19 11.09
N SER A 133 -9.98 -23.89 12.22
CA SER A 133 -10.78 -25.08 12.43
C SER A 133 -12.10 -24.65 13.07
N PRO A 134 -13.26 -24.97 12.48
CA PRO A 134 -14.55 -24.74 13.11
C PRO A 134 -14.61 -25.40 14.49
N THR A 135 -15.16 -24.68 15.45
CA THR A 135 -15.48 -25.22 16.78
C THR A 135 -16.73 -26.11 16.68
N PRO A 136 -17.07 -26.94 17.68
CA PRO A 136 -18.34 -27.67 17.66
C PRO A 136 -19.57 -26.77 17.41
N ALA A 137 -19.54 -25.53 17.89
CA ALA A 137 -20.61 -24.55 17.70
C ALA A 137 -20.71 -24.01 16.27
N THR A 138 -19.59 -23.90 15.55
CA THR A 138 -19.54 -23.44 14.16
C THR A 138 -19.44 -24.58 13.14
N ALA A 139 -19.17 -25.82 13.57
CA ALA A 139 -19.06 -26.98 12.69
C ALA A 139 -20.43 -27.45 12.17
N ALA A 140 -21.48 -27.33 12.98
CA ALA A 140 -22.86 -27.67 12.59
C ALA A 140 -23.41 -26.79 11.46
N CYS A 141 -22.72 -25.69 11.16
CA CYS A 141 -23.08 -24.73 10.12
C CYS A 141 -22.62 -25.12 8.72
N PHE A 142 -21.69 -26.07 8.62
CA PHE A 142 -21.02 -26.44 7.37
C PHE A 142 -21.08 -27.96 7.20
N ILE A 143 -20.35 -28.48 6.21
CA ILE A 143 -20.37 -29.90 5.82
C ILE A 143 -20.09 -30.84 7.01
N PRO A 144 -20.92 -31.89 7.22
CA PRO A 144 -20.68 -32.91 8.25
C PRO A 144 -19.46 -33.78 7.91
N GLY A 145 -18.41 -33.71 8.72
CA GLY A 145 -17.19 -34.53 8.58
C GLY A 145 -16.19 -34.32 9.74
N PRO A 146 -15.13 -35.16 9.85
CA PRO A 146 -14.14 -35.02 10.93
C PRO A 146 -13.35 -33.72 10.77
N GLN A 147 -13.80 -32.68 11.49
CA GLN A 147 -13.17 -31.35 11.67
C GLN A 147 -12.50 -30.76 10.42
N PRO A 148 -13.28 -30.38 9.38
CA PRO A 148 -12.72 -29.74 8.20
C PRO A 148 -12.05 -28.42 8.59
N ARG A 149 -10.86 -28.16 8.05
CA ARG A 149 -10.18 -26.86 8.13
C ARG A 149 -10.80 -25.94 7.07
N MET A 150 -11.23 -24.76 7.49
CA MET A 150 -11.68 -23.70 6.61
C MET A 150 -10.51 -22.78 6.30
N THR A 151 -10.31 -22.48 5.03
CA THR A 151 -9.28 -21.55 4.59
C THR A 151 -9.87 -20.51 3.67
N MET A 152 -9.66 -19.23 4.03
CA MET A 152 -9.88 -18.09 3.16
C MET A 152 -8.59 -17.75 2.45
N PHE A 153 -8.68 -17.60 1.14
CA PHE A 153 -7.55 -17.31 0.28
C PHE A 153 -7.68 -15.94 -0.37
N ARG A 154 -6.52 -15.33 -0.64
CA ARG A 154 -6.38 -14.16 -1.51
C ARG A 154 -5.21 -14.38 -2.44
N ALA A 155 -5.37 -14.11 -3.72
CA ALA A 155 -4.28 -14.09 -4.69
C ALA A 155 -4.26 -12.82 -5.54
N ASP A 156 -3.07 -12.33 -5.88
CA ASP A 156 -2.92 -11.28 -6.88
C ASP A 156 -3.05 -11.86 -8.28
N VAL A 157 -4.09 -11.45 -8.98
CA VAL A 157 -4.41 -11.90 -10.35
C VAL A 157 -4.34 -10.75 -11.36
N LEU A 158 -3.79 -9.59 -10.99
CA LEU A 158 -3.70 -8.42 -11.86
C LEU A 158 -3.04 -8.77 -13.20
N ARG A 159 -1.92 -9.51 -13.14
CA ARG A 159 -1.17 -9.95 -14.33
C ARG A 159 -1.98 -10.86 -15.26
N LEU A 160 -2.99 -11.55 -14.73
CA LEU A 160 -3.82 -12.51 -15.45
C LEU A 160 -5.06 -11.87 -16.10
N LEU A 161 -5.37 -10.61 -15.79
CA LEU A 161 -6.43 -9.88 -16.49
C LEU A 161 -6.03 -9.64 -17.96
N PRO A 162 -6.97 -9.78 -18.92
CA PRO A 162 -6.69 -9.53 -20.34
C PRO A 162 -6.22 -8.11 -20.60
N LEU A 163 -5.29 -7.95 -21.54
CA LEU A 163 -4.84 -6.64 -22.00
C LEU A 163 -5.87 -6.05 -22.98
N GLN A 164 -6.12 -4.76 -22.86
CA GLN A 164 -6.84 -4.01 -23.87
C GLN A 164 -5.92 -3.80 -25.08
N LEU A 165 -6.41 -4.15 -26.27
CA LEU A 165 -5.68 -3.97 -27.52
C LEU A 165 -6.21 -2.73 -28.27
N ASP A 166 -5.34 -2.06 -29.02
CA ASP A 166 -5.72 -0.99 -29.94
C ASP A 166 -6.28 -1.55 -31.26
N THR A 167 -6.65 -0.65 -32.18
CA THR A 167 -7.19 -1.02 -33.50
C THR A 167 -6.22 -1.82 -34.36
N ASN A 168 -4.91 -1.83 -34.03
CA ASN A 168 -3.87 -2.57 -34.72
C ASN A 168 -3.50 -3.88 -34.00
N GLY A 169 -4.23 -4.24 -32.94
CA GLY A 169 -3.97 -5.44 -32.12
C GLY A 169 -2.81 -5.29 -31.15
N GLN A 170 -2.31 -4.08 -30.89
CA GLN A 170 -1.20 -3.85 -29.97
C GLN A 170 -1.70 -3.57 -28.55
N PRO A 171 -1.05 -4.11 -27.49
CA PRO A 171 -1.43 -3.80 -26.12
C PRO A 171 -1.32 -2.31 -25.80
N THR A 172 -2.40 -1.75 -25.27
CA THR A 172 -2.46 -0.34 -24.82
C THR A 172 -1.78 -0.11 -23.47
N GLY A 173 -1.42 -1.19 -22.77
CA GLY A 173 -0.99 -1.17 -21.37
C GLY A 173 -2.14 -1.23 -20.34
N LYS A 174 -3.39 -1.10 -20.79
CA LYS A 174 -4.59 -1.21 -19.94
C LYS A 174 -5.12 -2.65 -19.89
N ARG A 175 -6.01 -2.91 -18.93
CA ARG A 175 -6.60 -4.23 -18.66
C ARG A 175 -8.12 -4.17 -18.75
N LEU A 176 -8.71 -5.22 -19.31
CA LEU A 176 -10.16 -5.40 -19.43
C LEU A 176 -10.70 -6.12 -18.20
N VAL A 177 -11.82 -5.62 -17.65
CA VAL A 177 -12.43 -6.14 -16.41
C VAL A 177 -13.92 -6.37 -16.55
N ASN A 178 -14.70 -5.41 -17.06
CA ASN A 178 -16.15 -5.59 -17.13
C ASN A 178 -16.52 -6.68 -18.14
N ASP A 179 -17.63 -7.38 -17.89
CA ASP A 179 -18.16 -8.40 -18.79
C ASP A 179 -18.41 -7.83 -20.20
N GLU A 180 -18.94 -6.60 -20.28
CA GLU A 180 -19.21 -5.89 -21.54
C GLU A 180 -17.92 -5.63 -22.33
N ASP A 181 -16.86 -5.14 -21.67
CA ASP A 181 -15.57 -4.86 -22.32
C ASP A 181 -14.90 -6.15 -22.83
N LEU A 182 -15.05 -7.26 -22.08
CA LEU A 182 -14.53 -8.56 -22.47
C LEU A 182 -15.26 -9.12 -23.68
N GLU A 183 -16.59 -9.00 -23.70
CA GLU A 183 -17.43 -9.43 -24.82
C GLU A 183 -17.13 -8.65 -26.10
N GLU A 184 -17.03 -7.32 -26.01
CA GLU A 184 -16.69 -6.46 -27.14
C GLU A 184 -15.29 -6.82 -27.71
N ALA A 185 -14.33 -7.14 -26.84
CA ALA A 185 -13.00 -7.56 -27.25
C ALA A 185 -12.92 -9.02 -27.75
N GLY A 186 -14.03 -9.78 -27.72
CA GLY A 186 -14.04 -11.20 -28.09
C GLY A 186 -13.22 -12.09 -27.15
N VAL A 187 -13.06 -11.66 -25.88
CA VAL A 187 -12.30 -12.36 -24.85
C VAL A 187 -13.27 -13.06 -23.88
N PRO A 188 -13.02 -14.33 -23.48
CA PRO A 188 -13.92 -15.02 -22.54
C PRO A 188 -14.05 -14.27 -21.21
N ARG A 189 -15.22 -14.33 -20.56
CA ARG A 189 -15.46 -13.77 -19.21
C ARG A 189 -14.53 -14.35 -18.16
N HIS A 190 -14.39 -13.68 -17.01
CA HIS A 190 -13.53 -14.12 -15.92
C HIS A 190 -14.01 -15.43 -15.32
N THR A 191 -13.21 -16.49 -15.44
CA THR A 191 -13.50 -17.80 -14.85
C THR A 191 -12.52 -18.12 -13.74
N VAL A 192 -12.98 -18.91 -12.78
CA VAL A 192 -12.19 -19.40 -11.67
C VAL A 192 -12.45 -20.88 -11.50
N THR A 193 -11.40 -21.68 -11.34
CA THR A 193 -11.48 -23.13 -11.10
C THR A 193 -10.91 -23.42 -9.73
N LEU A 194 -11.73 -24.01 -8.84
CA LEU A 194 -11.36 -24.35 -7.47
C LEU A 194 -11.53 -25.86 -7.19
N PRO A 195 -10.79 -26.42 -6.22
CA PRO A 195 -10.98 -27.80 -5.78
C PRO A 195 -12.39 -28.05 -5.25
N ASP A 196 -12.96 -29.19 -5.64
CA ASP A 196 -14.28 -29.67 -5.17
C ASP A 196 -14.30 -31.20 -5.09
N ALA A 197 -15.12 -31.76 -4.21
CA ALA A 197 -15.14 -33.19 -3.96
C ALA A 197 -15.87 -33.91 -5.10
N LYS A 198 -15.30 -35.05 -5.53
CA LYS A 198 -15.87 -35.82 -6.63
C LYS A 198 -17.23 -36.41 -6.25
N GLY A 199 -18.31 -35.93 -6.88
CA GLY A 199 -19.63 -36.57 -6.88
C GLY A 199 -20.42 -36.50 -5.57
N SER A 200 -20.10 -35.59 -4.66
CA SER A 200 -20.92 -35.33 -3.46
C SER A 200 -20.77 -33.89 -2.96
N THR A 201 -21.89 -33.26 -2.60
CA THR A 201 -21.97 -31.93 -1.99
C THR A 201 -21.47 -31.88 -0.53
N ASN A 202 -21.26 -33.04 0.10
CA ASN A 202 -21.02 -33.16 1.55
C ASN A 202 -19.64 -33.73 1.87
N HIS A 203 -18.65 -33.52 0.99
CA HIS A 203 -17.30 -34.01 1.18
C HIS A 203 -16.28 -32.90 0.95
N ALA A 204 -15.16 -32.97 1.67
CA ALA A 204 -14.01 -32.11 1.46
C ALA A 204 -13.10 -32.68 0.33
N PRO A 205 -12.43 -31.83 -0.47
CA PRO A 205 -12.49 -30.37 -0.42
C PRO A 205 -13.79 -29.82 -1.00
N ALA A 206 -14.29 -28.69 -0.51
CA ALA A 206 -15.45 -27.99 -1.08
C ALA A 206 -15.18 -26.48 -1.07
N SER A 207 -15.59 -25.78 -2.12
CA SER A 207 -15.35 -24.33 -2.27
C SER A 207 -16.68 -23.61 -2.49
N GLY A 208 -17.06 -22.69 -1.60
CA GLY A 208 -18.36 -22.00 -1.66
C GLY A 208 -18.49 -21.05 -2.86
N GLY A 209 -17.39 -20.40 -3.25
CA GLY A 209 -17.39 -19.49 -4.39
C GLY A 209 -16.12 -18.64 -4.42
N ALA A 210 -16.14 -17.59 -5.24
CA ALA A 210 -15.03 -16.65 -5.33
C ALA A 210 -15.49 -15.24 -5.67
N SER A 211 -14.72 -14.24 -5.23
CA SER A 211 -14.90 -12.84 -5.63
C SER A 211 -13.63 -12.27 -6.25
N LEU A 212 -13.80 -11.40 -7.25
CA LEU A 212 -12.73 -10.59 -7.82
C LEU A 212 -12.89 -9.15 -7.33
N PHE A 213 -11.96 -8.70 -6.49
CA PHE A 213 -11.85 -7.32 -6.02
C PHE A 213 -10.87 -6.54 -6.90
N VAL A 214 -11.31 -5.45 -7.50
CA VAL A 214 -10.51 -4.64 -8.43
C VAL A 214 -10.44 -3.20 -7.96
N VAL A 215 -9.23 -2.65 -7.85
CA VAL A 215 -9.00 -1.21 -7.64
C VAL A 215 -8.67 -0.56 -8.97
N TYR A 216 -9.37 0.52 -9.30
CA TYR A 216 -9.14 1.28 -10.52
C TYR A 216 -8.81 2.74 -10.22
N ARG A 217 -8.10 3.37 -11.14
CA ARG A 217 -7.85 4.81 -11.18
C ARG A 217 -8.40 5.41 -12.46
N ASP A 218 -9.06 6.53 -12.29
CA ASP A 218 -9.56 7.43 -13.32
C ASP A 218 -9.21 8.85 -12.84
N PRO A 219 -8.21 9.52 -13.47
CA PRO A 219 -7.74 10.84 -13.05
C PRO A 219 -8.82 11.94 -13.01
N THR A 220 -9.99 11.70 -13.60
CA THR A 220 -11.12 12.64 -13.55
C THR A 220 -12.00 12.48 -12.31
N ARG A 221 -11.73 11.48 -11.46
CA ARG A 221 -12.47 11.18 -10.24
C ARG A 221 -11.78 11.75 -8.99
N PRO A 222 -12.55 12.04 -7.93
CA PRO A 222 -11.98 12.55 -6.67
C PRO A 222 -11.03 11.55 -6.02
N LEU A 223 -10.08 12.09 -5.23
CA LEU A 223 -9.20 11.29 -4.39
C LEU A 223 -10.02 10.48 -3.38
N THR A 224 -9.77 9.18 -3.35
CA THR A 224 -10.53 8.21 -2.55
C THR A 224 -9.56 7.34 -1.79
N GLN A 225 -9.78 7.22 -0.48
CA GLN A 225 -9.13 6.19 0.31
C GLN A 225 -9.98 4.93 0.26
N ILE A 226 -9.33 3.81 -0.04
CA ILE A 226 -9.88 2.47 0.05
C ILE A 226 -9.12 1.72 1.14
N VAL A 227 -9.81 1.17 2.13
CA VAL A 227 -9.21 0.36 3.20
C VAL A 227 -9.76 -1.06 3.14
N LEU A 228 -8.86 -2.03 3.26
CA LEU A 228 -9.15 -3.44 3.09
C LEU A 228 -8.71 -4.23 4.33
N TYR A 229 -9.68 -4.89 4.95
CA TYR A 229 -9.49 -5.83 6.04
C TYR A 229 -9.73 -7.22 5.48
N ASP A 230 -8.76 -8.13 5.61
CA ASP A 230 -8.90 -9.49 5.09
C ASP A 230 -8.21 -10.53 5.96
N GLY A 231 -8.75 -11.74 5.92
CA GLY A 231 -8.34 -12.84 6.78
C GLY A 231 -9.42 -13.90 6.80
N ILE A 232 -9.78 -14.34 8.00
CA ILE A 232 -10.87 -15.29 8.21
C ILE A 232 -11.56 -14.97 9.54
N TYR A 233 -12.88 -14.87 9.51
CA TYR A 233 -13.70 -14.78 10.72
C TYR A 233 -14.91 -15.69 10.57
N LEU A 234 -15.04 -16.69 11.43
CA LEU A 234 -16.25 -17.54 11.50
C LEU A 234 -17.13 -16.99 12.61
N GLN A 235 -18.34 -16.54 12.29
CA GLN A 235 -19.26 -16.00 13.29
C GLN A 235 -19.85 -17.13 14.13
N PRO A 236 -19.64 -17.13 15.46
CA PRO A 236 -20.29 -18.09 16.33
C PRO A 236 -21.80 -17.87 16.41
N PRO A 237 -22.58 -18.90 16.77
CA PRO A 237 -24.02 -18.77 17.01
C PRO A 237 -24.33 -17.62 17.98
N SER A 238 -25.30 -16.78 17.64
CA SER A 238 -25.75 -15.63 18.45
C SER A 238 -24.71 -14.52 18.72
N ALA A 239 -23.50 -14.62 18.17
CA ALA A 239 -22.49 -13.57 18.24
C ALA A 239 -22.81 -12.45 17.22
N THR A 240 -22.29 -11.26 17.49
CA THR A 240 -22.31 -10.14 16.54
C THR A 240 -20.91 -9.97 15.98
N MET A 241 -20.76 -10.06 14.66
CA MET A 241 -19.54 -9.64 13.99
C MET A 241 -19.40 -8.12 14.13
N THR A 242 -18.24 -7.63 14.53
CA THR A 242 -17.95 -6.19 14.62
C THR A 242 -16.61 -5.89 13.96
N GLN A 243 -16.60 -4.89 13.08
CA GLN A 243 -15.39 -4.38 12.46
C GLN A 243 -15.34 -2.87 12.60
N THR A 244 -14.33 -2.36 13.31
CA THR A 244 -13.96 -0.95 13.25
C THR A 244 -13.11 -0.70 12.01
N ILE A 245 -13.52 0.28 11.21
CA ILE A 245 -12.90 0.69 9.96
C ILE A 245 -12.24 2.05 10.19
N ARG A 246 -10.96 2.15 9.82
CA ARG A 246 -10.07 3.29 10.09
C ARG A 246 -9.05 3.46 8.97
N GLY A 247 -8.27 4.54 9.01
CA GLY A 247 -7.16 4.77 8.06
C GLY A 247 -7.58 5.48 6.77
N PHE A 248 -8.75 6.13 6.78
CA PHE A 248 -9.19 7.08 5.75
C PHE A 248 -9.12 8.53 6.19
N PHE A 249 -8.62 8.77 7.42
CA PHE A 249 -8.17 10.03 7.98
C PHE A 249 -9.24 11.13 8.09
N GLN A 250 -9.69 11.67 6.96
CA GLN A 250 -10.66 12.75 6.87
C GLN A 250 -11.48 12.60 5.59
N SER A 251 -12.77 12.31 5.74
CA SER A 251 -13.67 12.25 4.59
C SER A 251 -13.93 13.65 4.04
N SER A 252 -14.09 13.77 2.72
CA SER A 252 -14.34 15.07 2.09
C SER A 252 -15.78 15.56 2.33
N MET A 253 -15.99 16.87 2.18
CA MET A 253 -17.33 17.47 2.30
C MET A 253 -18.33 17.01 1.22
N SER A 254 -17.83 16.53 0.08
CA SER A 254 -18.62 15.91 -1.00
C SER A 254 -18.44 14.40 -0.99
N HIS A 255 -18.49 13.81 0.20
CA HIS A 255 -18.18 12.40 0.42
C HIS A 255 -18.97 11.49 -0.53
N VAL A 256 -18.29 10.49 -1.11
CA VAL A 256 -18.90 9.31 -1.73
C VAL A 256 -18.32 8.10 -1.04
N ALA A 257 -19.15 7.28 -0.39
CA ALA A 257 -18.67 6.20 0.46
C ALA A 257 -19.47 4.91 0.29
N LYS A 258 -18.78 3.78 0.37
CA LYS A 258 -19.39 2.45 0.31
C LYS A 258 -18.62 1.41 1.11
N VAL A 259 -19.33 0.39 1.56
CA VAL A 259 -18.76 -0.78 2.24
C VAL A 259 -19.18 -2.04 1.49
N THR A 260 -18.23 -2.94 1.25
CA THR A 260 -18.46 -4.26 0.67
C THR A 260 -17.96 -5.33 1.63
N HIS A 261 -18.80 -6.33 1.86
CA HIS A 261 -18.42 -7.52 2.61
C HIS A 261 -18.19 -8.65 1.60
N ILE A 262 -17.17 -9.49 1.79
CA ILE A 262 -16.95 -10.71 1.00
C ILE A 262 -17.09 -11.89 1.96
N VAL A 263 -18.16 -12.66 1.78
CA VAL A 263 -18.72 -13.54 2.82
C VAL A 263 -19.06 -14.90 2.24
N GLY A 264 -18.55 -15.96 2.87
CA GLY A 264 -19.06 -17.30 2.72
C GLY A 264 -20.27 -17.52 3.64
N SER A 265 -21.26 -18.25 3.16
CA SER A 265 -22.44 -18.64 3.93
C SER A 265 -22.53 -20.17 3.98
N GLY A 266 -23.04 -20.70 5.09
CA GLY A 266 -23.38 -22.11 5.25
C GLY A 266 -24.89 -22.29 5.14
N LYS A 267 -25.49 -22.97 6.13
CA LYS A 267 -26.94 -23.01 6.29
C LYS A 267 -27.53 -21.60 6.43
N HIS A 268 -28.33 -21.21 5.46
CA HIS A 268 -29.06 -19.94 5.43
C HIS A 268 -30.39 -20.02 6.17
N ASN A 269 -30.68 -19.03 7.00
CA ASN A 269 -31.85 -18.93 7.86
C ASN A 269 -32.60 -17.58 7.71
N GLY A 270 -32.11 -16.66 6.88
CA GLY A 270 -32.80 -15.44 6.46
C GLY A 270 -32.91 -14.37 7.55
N ARG A 271 -31.90 -14.26 8.43
CA ARG A 271 -31.99 -13.44 9.66
C ARG A 271 -30.88 -12.43 9.83
N ASP A 272 -29.86 -12.41 8.98
CA ASP A 272 -28.75 -11.49 9.10
C ASP A 272 -29.21 -10.04 8.92
N ARG A 273 -28.53 -9.14 9.64
CA ARG A 273 -28.74 -7.71 9.55
C ARG A 273 -27.39 -7.03 9.58
N VAL A 274 -27.17 -6.18 8.58
CA VAL A 274 -25.95 -5.40 8.44
C VAL A 274 -26.23 -3.98 8.93
N TRP A 275 -25.40 -3.51 9.85
CA TRP A 275 -25.48 -2.18 10.42
C TRP A 275 -24.22 -1.39 10.10
N PHE A 276 -24.40 -0.08 10.00
CA PHE A 276 -23.32 0.88 9.85
C PHE A 276 -23.46 2.00 10.89
N ASP A 277 -22.36 2.30 11.57
CA ASP A 277 -22.28 3.29 12.62
C ASP A 277 -21.14 4.26 12.32
N ASN A 278 -21.48 5.51 12.03
CA ASN A 278 -20.52 6.58 11.82
C ASN A 278 -19.99 7.19 13.12
N ARG A 279 -20.40 6.64 14.28
CA ARG A 279 -20.09 7.07 15.65
C ARG A 279 -20.57 8.47 16.02
N ARG A 280 -21.37 9.10 15.17
CA ARG A 280 -22.00 10.42 15.41
C ARG A 280 -23.50 10.30 15.65
N LYS A 281 -24.12 9.28 15.08
CA LYS A 281 -25.56 8.99 15.15
C LYS A 281 -25.77 7.54 15.62
N PRO A 282 -26.97 7.18 16.08
CA PRO A 282 -27.29 5.78 16.33
C PRO A 282 -27.00 4.91 15.08
N PRO A 283 -26.53 3.66 15.26
CA PRO A 283 -26.28 2.74 14.14
C PRO A 283 -27.49 2.60 13.22
N ALA A 284 -27.25 2.62 11.92
CA ALA A 284 -28.28 2.48 10.89
C ALA A 284 -28.27 1.07 10.30
N LEU A 285 -29.46 0.48 10.14
CA LEU A 285 -29.63 -0.78 9.40
C LEU A 285 -29.47 -0.50 7.90
N ILE A 286 -28.47 -1.11 7.27
CA ILE A 286 -28.15 -0.92 5.85
C ILE A 286 -28.50 -2.14 4.99
N GLY A 287 -28.72 -3.30 5.61
CA GLY A 287 -29.11 -4.53 4.94
C GLY A 287 -29.82 -5.48 5.90
N SER A 288 -30.80 -6.23 5.38
CA SER A 288 -31.38 -7.40 6.05
C SER A 288 -31.38 -8.54 5.04
N ASP A 289 -31.03 -9.73 5.47
CA ASP A 289 -31.03 -10.94 4.64
C ASP A 289 -30.19 -10.75 3.36
N THR A 290 -28.94 -10.34 3.54
CA THR A 290 -28.10 -9.82 2.43
C THR A 290 -27.02 -10.79 1.98
N PHE A 291 -26.78 -11.85 2.74
CA PHE A 291 -25.80 -12.88 2.40
C PHE A 291 -26.50 -14.11 1.80
N GLU A 292 -27.43 -13.85 0.88
CA GLU A 292 -28.11 -14.87 0.10
C GLU A 292 -27.20 -15.44 -1.00
N ASN A 293 -27.54 -16.63 -1.48
CA ASN A 293 -26.93 -17.25 -2.65
C ASN A 293 -27.46 -16.50 -3.90
N GLU A 294 -26.81 -15.39 -4.25
CA GLU A 294 -27.34 -14.32 -5.12
C GLU A 294 -27.74 -14.75 -6.55
N GLU A 295 -27.31 -15.90 -7.06
CA GLU A 295 -27.68 -16.33 -8.41
C GLU A 295 -27.93 -17.85 -8.50
N GLN A 296 -29.19 -18.22 -8.75
CA GLN A 296 -29.68 -19.55 -9.16
C GLN A 296 -29.96 -20.60 -8.06
N GLY A 297 -31.10 -20.47 -7.36
CA GLY A 297 -31.91 -21.63 -6.92
C GLY A 297 -31.17 -22.76 -6.19
N GLY A 298 -30.44 -22.39 -5.13
CA GLY A 298 -29.40 -23.17 -4.45
C GLY A 298 -29.70 -24.64 -4.15
N LYS A 299 -28.64 -25.46 -4.33
CA LYS A 299 -28.57 -26.86 -3.87
C LYS A 299 -27.33 -27.18 -3.00
N SER A 300 -26.41 -26.23 -2.81
CA SER A 300 -25.23 -26.41 -1.94
C SER A 300 -25.48 -25.86 -0.53
N ASP A 301 -24.91 -26.55 0.48
CA ASP A 301 -24.87 -26.10 1.89
C ASP A 301 -23.78 -25.03 2.14
N LEU A 302 -23.06 -24.60 1.10
CA LEU A 302 -22.07 -23.52 1.11
C LEU A 302 -22.41 -22.52 0.00
N GLY A 303 -22.55 -21.26 0.37
CA GLY A 303 -22.77 -20.14 -0.53
C GLY A 303 -21.68 -19.09 -0.43
N TRP A 304 -21.71 -18.14 -1.35
CA TRP A 304 -20.75 -17.04 -1.43
C TRP A 304 -21.39 -15.76 -1.95
N SER A 305 -21.17 -14.65 -1.27
CA SER A 305 -21.78 -13.35 -1.58
C SER A 305 -20.83 -12.18 -1.36
N ASN A 306 -21.10 -11.07 -2.06
CA ASN A 306 -20.35 -9.82 -1.89
C ASN A 306 -21.20 -8.54 -1.84
N PRO A 307 -22.18 -8.44 -0.92
CA PRO A 307 -23.08 -7.29 -0.88
C PRO A 307 -22.31 -5.99 -0.66
N THR A 308 -22.72 -4.96 -1.40
CA THR A 308 -22.12 -3.62 -1.37
C THR A 308 -23.18 -2.59 -1.02
N PHE A 309 -22.92 -1.81 0.02
CA PHE A 309 -23.85 -0.81 0.54
C PHE A 309 -23.30 0.60 0.32
N ASP A 310 -24.14 1.48 -0.22
CA ASP A 310 -23.88 2.92 -0.24
C ASP A 310 -24.11 3.49 1.16
N VAL A 311 -23.05 4.02 1.76
CA VAL A 311 -23.07 4.64 3.10
C VAL A 311 -22.73 6.12 3.02
N THR A 312 -22.82 6.71 1.82
CA THR A 312 -22.54 8.12 1.56
C THR A 312 -23.29 9.05 2.51
N SER A 313 -24.60 8.84 2.71
CA SER A 313 -25.43 9.68 3.59
C SER A 313 -25.09 9.56 5.08
N MET A 314 -24.22 8.61 5.45
CA MET A 314 -23.80 8.35 6.82
C MET A 314 -22.41 8.93 7.13
N MET A 315 -21.73 9.51 6.15
CA MET A 315 -20.46 10.22 6.38
C MET A 315 -20.73 11.67 6.84
N PRO A 316 -19.76 12.35 7.49
CA PRO A 316 -18.42 11.88 7.88
C PRO A 316 -18.42 10.92 9.09
N GLY A 317 -17.31 10.19 9.27
CA GLY A 317 -17.05 9.40 10.46
C GLY A 317 -16.66 10.30 11.65
N LEU A 318 -16.49 9.72 12.85
CA LEU A 318 -15.98 10.44 14.02
C LEU A 318 -14.46 10.28 14.11
N ASP A 319 -13.71 11.36 14.23
CA ASP A 319 -12.29 11.33 14.61
C ASP A 319 -12.17 11.47 16.14
N PRO A 320 -11.87 10.38 16.88
CA PRO A 320 -11.67 10.43 18.33
C PRO A 320 -10.28 10.94 18.75
N ASN A 321 -9.44 11.37 17.80
CA ASN A 321 -8.04 11.77 18.01
C ASN A 321 -7.16 10.65 18.59
N LEU A 322 -7.37 9.40 18.13
CA LEU A 322 -6.57 8.22 18.51
C LEU A 322 -5.37 7.97 17.58
N GLY A 323 -5.13 8.87 16.62
CA GLY A 323 -4.08 8.77 15.61
C GLY A 323 -4.49 8.03 14.33
N TYR A 324 -5.73 7.53 14.22
CA TYR A 324 -6.21 6.86 12.99
C TYR A 324 -7.07 7.75 12.09
N GLY A 325 -7.32 9.00 12.53
CA GLY A 325 -8.32 9.90 11.97
C GLY A 325 -9.75 9.40 12.19
N GLU A 326 -10.64 9.71 11.25
CA GLU A 326 -12.04 9.27 11.29
C GLU A 326 -12.19 7.74 11.37
N GLU A 327 -13.17 7.31 12.17
CA GLU A 327 -13.54 5.92 12.37
C GLU A 327 -15.04 5.70 12.11
N VAL A 328 -15.36 4.55 11.51
CA VAL A 328 -16.72 4.02 11.38
C VAL A 328 -16.73 2.55 11.83
N VAL A 329 -17.90 1.99 12.09
CA VAL A 329 -18.07 0.59 12.49
C VAL A 329 -19.13 -0.05 11.62
N THR A 330 -18.85 -1.26 11.14
CA THR A 330 -19.89 -2.14 10.61
C THR A 330 -20.10 -3.32 11.56
N THR A 331 -21.35 -3.69 11.76
CA THR A 331 -21.70 -4.88 12.55
C THR A 331 -22.69 -5.74 11.79
N VAL A 332 -22.57 -7.06 11.99
CA VAL A 332 -23.53 -8.03 11.47
C VAL A 332 -24.05 -8.87 12.62
N ASP A 333 -25.36 -8.82 12.84
CA ASP A 333 -26.05 -9.63 13.83
C ASP A 333 -27.18 -10.44 13.18
N HIS A 334 -27.84 -11.28 13.97
CA HIS A 334 -29.02 -12.04 13.53
C HIS A 334 -30.26 -11.58 14.28
N ARG A 335 -31.36 -11.42 13.55
CA ARG A 335 -32.66 -11.01 14.09
C ARG A 335 -33.16 -12.03 15.11
N ARG A 336 -33.47 -11.54 16.31
CA ARG A 336 -34.06 -12.31 17.42
C ARG A 336 -35.52 -11.93 17.62
N ASP A 337 -36.37 -12.05 16.61
CA ASP A 337 -37.79 -11.84 16.83
C ASP A 337 -38.44 -13.04 17.52
N ASN A 338 -38.79 -12.77 18.78
CA ASN A 338 -39.80 -13.40 19.62
C ASN A 338 -39.62 -14.90 19.90
N ASP A 339 -39.26 -15.16 21.16
CA ASP A 339 -39.37 -16.35 22.04
C ASP A 339 -40.70 -17.14 21.99
N ARG A 340 -41.38 -17.20 20.83
CA ARG A 340 -42.64 -17.92 20.61
C ARG A 340 -42.44 -19.29 19.97
N ASP A 341 -41.38 -19.46 19.19
CA ASP A 341 -40.97 -20.78 18.73
C ASP A 341 -39.74 -21.20 19.55
N ASN A 342 -39.89 -22.29 20.30
CA ASN A 342 -38.83 -22.98 21.05
C ASN A 342 -37.73 -23.55 20.14
N ASP A 343 -37.52 -22.99 18.95
CA ASP A 343 -36.54 -23.43 17.97
C ASP A 343 -35.18 -22.80 18.28
N LYS A 344 -34.51 -23.37 19.29
CA LYS A 344 -33.19 -22.94 19.77
C LYS A 344 -32.06 -23.25 18.77
N ASP A 345 -32.36 -23.94 17.66
CA ASP A 345 -31.38 -24.46 16.71
C ASP A 345 -31.45 -23.80 15.31
N ASN A 346 -32.29 -22.77 15.09
CA ASN A 346 -32.61 -22.26 13.74
C ASN A 346 -32.62 -20.72 13.60
N GLN A 347 -31.75 -20.02 14.31
CA GLN A 347 -31.85 -18.55 14.48
C GLN A 347 -30.70 -17.71 13.90
N TYR A 348 -29.69 -18.30 13.27
CA TYR A 348 -28.50 -17.56 12.83
C TYR A 348 -27.98 -18.07 11.49
N ASP A 349 -27.57 -17.15 10.62
CA ASP A 349 -26.92 -17.47 9.35
C ASP A 349 -25.47 -17.88 9.60
N CYS A 350 -25.05 -18.95 8.94
CA CYS A 350 -23.72 -19.50 9.09
C CYS A 350 -22.69 -18.69 8.29
N LEU A 351 -22.30 -17.52 8.80
CA LEU A 351 -21.50 -16.54 8.04
C LEU A 351 -20.00 -16.62 8.35
N THR A 352 -19.20 -16.49 7.30
CA THR A 352 -17.73 -16.47 7.35
C THR A 352 -17.17 -15.33 6.50
N TRP A 353 -16.33 -14.48 7.07
CA TRP A 353 -15.77 -13.34 6.34
C TRP A 353 -14.38 -13.64 5.80
N ALA A 354 -14.20 -13.40 4.50
CA ALA A 354 -12.90 -13.34 3.87
C ALA A 354 -12.34 -11.91 3.88
N ALA A 355 -13.19 -10.92 3.60
CA ALA A 355 -12.77 -9.52 3.56
C ALA A 355 -13.91 -8.53 3.83
N ILE A 356 -13.52 -7.33 4.27
CA ILE A 356 -14.36 -6.13 4.31
C ILE A 356 -13.57 -5.01 3.65
N ALA A 357 -14.15 -4.39 2.63
CA ALA A 357 -13.60 -3.23 1.95
C ALA A 357 -14.47 -2.00 2.25
N PHE A 358 -13.85 -0.87 2.52
CA PHE A 358 -14.53 0.41 2.66
C PHE A 358 -13.82 1.45 1.81
N SER A 359 -14.57 2.35 1.20
CA SER A 359 -14.01 3.54 0.59
C SER A 359 -14.80 4.78 0.92
N THR A 360 -14.09 5.91 0.97
CA THR A 360 -14.67 7.25 1.00
C THR A 360 -13.77 8.18 0.22
N THR A 361 -14.35 9.17 -0.47
CA THR A 361 -13.56 10.32 -0.93
C THR A 361 -12.98 11.05 0.27
N VAL A 362 -11.73 11.48 0.14
CA VAL A 362 -10.98 12.16 1.20
C VAL A 362 -10.74 13.61 0.83
N GLN A 363 -10.55 14.45 1.85
CA GLN A 363 -10.23 15.85 1.64
C GLN A 363 -8.79 15.97 1.11
N ASP A 364 -8.64 16.73 0.03
CA ASP A 364 -7.38 17.03 -0.67
C ASP A 364 -7.56 18.44 -1.27
N SER A 365 -7.21 19.44 -0.48
CA SER A 365 -7.61 20.84 -0.70
C SER A 365 -6.78 21.53 -1.76
N ASP A 366 -5.50 21.19 -1.88
CA ASP A 366 -4.67 21.71 -2.97
C ASP A 366 -4.70 20.82 -4.21
N GLY A 367 -5.02 19.52 -4.10
CA GLY A 367 -5.15 18.59 -5.22
C GLY A 367 -3.83 17.95 -5.65
N ASP A 368 -2.88 17.73 -4.73
CA ASP A 368 -1.63 17.01 -4.98
C ASP A 368 -1.78 15.47 -4.86
N GLY A 369 -2.89 15.00 -4.28
CA GLY A 369 -3.15 13.58 -4.06
C GLY A 369 -2.76 13.07 -2.67
N ILE A 370 -2.42 13.94 -1.73
CA ILE A 370 -2.22 13.66 -0.31
C ILE A 370 -3.47 14.14 0.46
N PRO A 371 -3.95 13.41 1.48
CA PRO A 371 -5.10 13.87 2.25
C PRO A 371 -4.71 14.99 3.23
N ASP A 372 -5.49 16.06 3.33
CA ASP A 372 -5.23 17.25 4.18
C ASP A 372 -4.77 16.87 5.60
N LYS A 373 -5.44 15.87 6.20
CA LYS A 373 -5.16 15.42 7.56
C LYS A 373 -3.71 14.92 7.72
N LEU A 374 -3.13 14.29 6.70
CA LEU A 374 -1.75 13.81 6.72
C LEU A 374 -0.74 14.97 6.59
N GLU A 375 -1.12 16.04 5.92
CA GLU A 375 -0.27 17.22 5.70
C GLU A 375 -0.33 18.20 6.87
N ASP A 376 -1.46 18.25 7.59
CA ASP A 376 -1.69 19.23 8.64
C ASP A 376 -1.54 18.67 10.07
N VAL A 377 -1.40 17.35 10.23
CA VAL A 377 -1.37 16.70 11.56
C VAL A 377 -0.30 15.60 11.66
N SER A 378 0.58 15.77 12.65
CA SER A 378 1.58 14.79 13.05
C SER A 378 1.03 13.62 13.88
N GLY A 379 1.77 12.51 13.93
CA GLY A 379 1.47 11.38 14.84
C GLY A 379 0.34 10.46 14.37
N LEU A 380 0.02 10.47 13.07
CA LEU A 380 -0.94 9.55 12.48
C LEU A 380 -0.35 8.15 12.27
N LYS A 381 -1.23 7.15 12.23
CA LYS A 381 -0.88 5.74 12.11
C LYS A 381 -1.91 4.95 11.33
N GLN A 382 -1.45 3.86 10.74
CA GLN A 382 -2.29 2.89 10.06
C GLN A 382 -3.14 2.08 11.07
N PRO A 383 -4.22 1.42 10.61
CA PRO A 383 -5.09 0.64 11.49
C PRO A 383 -4.40 -0.53 12.21
N ASN A 384 -3.24 -1.00 11.73
CA ASN A 384 -2.39 -2.00 12.36
C ASN A 384 -1.46 -1.44 13.46
N ASN A 385 -1.61 -0.16 13.85
CA ASN A 385 -0.74 0.60 14.75
C ASN A 385 0.62 1.02 14.19
N GLU A 386 0.93 0.72 12.94
CA GLU A 386 2.17 1.17 12.31
C GLU A 386 2.13 2.70 12.12
N PRO A 387 3.10 3.47 12.64
CA PRO A 387 3.18 4.90 12.40
C PRO A 387 3.25 5.20 10.90
N LEU A 388 2.61 6.29 10.48
CA LEU A 388 2.79 6.83 9.12
C LEU A 388 3.97 7.81 9.10
N PRO A 389 4.55 8.09 7.92
CA PRO A 389 5.46 9.22 7.75
C PRO A 389 4.79 10.52 8.21
N ASP A 390 5.52 11.33 8.96
CA ASP A 390 5.03 12.60 9.49
C ASP A 390 5.18 13.72 8.44
N LEU A 391 4.32 13.71 7.42
CA LEU A 391 4.43 14.64 6.28
C LEU A 391 4.34 16.10 6.73
N HIS A 392 3.47 16.39 7.70
CA HIS A 392 3.41 17.71 8.32
C HIS A 392 4.76 18.17 8.88
N ALA A 393 5.42 17.31 9.66
CA ALA A 393 6.73 17.65 10.23
C ALA A 393 7.86 17.67 9.19
N MET A 394 7.65 17.06 8.02
CA MET A 394 8.54 17.19 6.87
C MET A 394 8.30 18.49 6.08
N GLY A 395 7.22 19.22 6.35
CA GLY A 395 6.94 20.53 5.76
C GLY A 395 5.72 20.56 4.84
N ALA A 396 4.93 19.49 4.77
CA ALA A 396 3.70 19.47 3.97
C ALA A 396 2.63 20.43 4.51
N SER A 397 1.73 20.85 3.63
CA SER A 397 0.53 21.59 4.00
C SER A 397 -0.56 21.46 2.95
N SER A 398 -1.79 21.21 3.41
CA SER A 398 -3.00 21.11 2.56
C SER A 398 -3.35 22.37 1.74
N ARG A 399 -2.54 23.42 1.87
CA ARG A 399 -2.71 24.70 1.17
C ARG A 399 -1.70 24.88 0.04
N HIS A 400 -0.75 23.97 -0.15
CA HIS A 400 0.30 24.10 -1.14
C HIS A 400 0.82 22.72 -1.56
N LYS A 401 0.67 22.40 -2.85
CA LYS A 401 1.00 21.09 -3.39
C LYS A 401 2.37 20.57 -2.96
N ASP A 402 2.40 19.33 -2.50
CA ASP A 402 3.60 18.65 -2.07
C ASP A 402 3.92 17.42 -2.95
N ILE A 403 5.21 17.12 -3.11
CA ILE A 403 5.69 15.86 -3.68
C ILE A 403 6.82 15.32 -2.83
N PHE A 404 6.68 14.07 -2.40
CA PHE A 404 7.71 13.38 -1.63
C PHE A 404 8.47 12.38 -2.50
N VAL A 405 9.80 12.47 -2.50
CA VAL A 405 10.68 11.58 -3.28
C VAL A 405 11.71 10.95 -2.37
N GLU A 406 11.68 9.63 -2.23
CA GLU A 406 12.71 8.87 -1.55
C GLU A 406 13.78 8.40 -2.54
N ILE A 407 15.03 8.71 -2.23
CA ILE A 407 16.16 8.48 -3.13
C ILE A 407 16.97 7.28 -2.64
N GLY A 408 17.09 6.26 -3.47
CA GLY A 408 18.13 5.24 -3.36
C GLY A 408 19.19 5.46 -4.43
N ALA A 409 20.42 5.06 -4.17
CA ALA A 409 21.50 5.19 -5.14
C ALA A 409 22.46 4.01 -5.13
N MET A 410 23.10 3.75 -6.27
CA MET A 410 24.20 2.80 -6.34
C MET A 410 25.55 3.47 -6.08
N THR A 411 26.54 2.69 -5.63
CA THR A 411 27.91 3.15 -5.43
C THR A 411 28.91 2.10 -5.92
N ALA A 412 29.96 2.56 -6.57
CA ALA A 412 31.07 1.74 -7.03
C ALA A 412 32.30 1.97 -6.14
N ASP A 413 32.97 0.88 -5.78
CA ASP A 413 34.27 0.95 -5.11
C ASP A 413 35.37 1.39 -6.11
N PRO A 414 36.50 1.92 -5.62
CA PRO A 414 37.70 2.04 -6.41
C PRO A 414 38.06 0.74 -7.15
N ASP A 415 38.59 0.90 -8.34
CA ASP A 415 39.00 -0.15 -9.28
C ASP A 415 37.85 -1.02 -9.85
N THR A 416 36.60 -0.57 -9.73
CA THR A 416 35.47 -1.22 -10.41
C THR A 416 35.63 -1.14 -11.94
N GLY A 417 35.44 -2.27 -12.63
CA GLY A 417 35.64 -2.37 -14.08
C GLY A 417 34.34 -2.54 -14.85
N TYR A 418 34.25 -1.87 -16.00
CA TYR A 418 33.10 -1.92 -16.90
C TYR A 418 33.53 -2.34 -18.31
N GLY A 419 32.85 -3.36 -18.83
CA GLY A 419 33.09 -3.94 -20.14
C GLY A 419 34.21 -4.98 -20.16
N SER A 420 34.23 -5.77 -21.23
CA SER A 420 35.24 -6.79 -21.54
C SER A 420 35.44 -6.92 -23.03
N ILE A 421 36.32 -7.82 -23.48
CA ILE A 421 36.45 -8.10 -24.92
C ILE A 421 35.18 -8.73 -25.53
N ASN A 422 34.39 -9.43 -24.71
CA ASN A 422 33.15 -10.10 -25.14
C ASN A 422 31.92 -9.20 -24.97
N ALA A 423 32.03 -8.14 -24.18
CA ALA A 423 31.01 -7.13 -23.94
C ALA A 423 31.65 -5.73 -23.89
N PRO A 424 32.17 -5.22 -25.02
CA PRO A 424 33.03 -4.04 -25.03
C PRO A 424 32.31 -2.76 -24.59
N PHE A 425 32.95 -1.99 -23.70
CA PHE A 425 32.43 -0.69 -23.26
C PHE A 425 32.20 0.25 -24.45
N ASN A 426 33.19 0.31 -25.36
CA ASN A 426 33.01 0.80 -26.71
C ASN A 426 34.00 0.08 -27.67
N PRO A 427 33.87 0.24 -29.00
CA PRO A 427 34.71 -0.46 -29.98
C PRO A 427 36.23 -0.21 -29.84
N ALA A 428 36.65 0.94 -29.31
CA ALA A 428 38.05 1.32 -29.16
C ALA A 428 38.61 0.98 -27.76
N THR A 429 37.74 0.89 -26.75
CA THR A 429 38.09 0.65 -25.36
C THR A 429 37.16 -0.45 -24.82
N PRO A 430 37.58 -1.73 -24.91
CA PRO A 430 36.73 -2.83 -24.49
C PRO A 430 36.41 -2.83 -22.99
N ARG A 431 37.33 -2.31 -22.17
CA ARG A 431 37.17 -2.23 -20.71
C ARG A 431 37.68 -0.90 -20.18
N VAL A 432 36.91 -0.30 -19.27
CA VAL A 432 37.32 0.86 -18.48
C VAL A 432 37.38 0.44 -17.01
N VAL A 433 38.34 0.99 -16.26
CA VAL A 433 38.46 0.79 -14.81
C VAL A 433 38.33 2.15 -14.14
N ASP A 434 37.39 2.26 -13.23
CA ASP A 434 37.22 3.45 -12.40
C ASP A 434 38.14 3.37 -11.18
N ALA A 435 39.30 4.03 -11.27
CA ALA A 435 40.30 4.00 -10.21
C ALA A 435 39.87 4.70 -8.91
N ALA A 436 38.89 5.60 -8.96
CA ALA A 436 38.45 6.36 -7.79
C ALA A 436 37.18 5.77 -7.15
N GLY A 437 36.40 5.04 -7.93
CA GLY A 437 35.02 4.74 -7.58
C GLY A 437 34.13 5.98 -7.79
N HIS A 438 32.82 5.78 -7.68
CA HIS A 438 31.84 6.85 -7.79
C HIS A 438 30.57 6.50 -7.02
N SER A 439 29.75 7.52 -6.77
CA SER A 439 28.43 7.39 -6.19
C SER A 439 27.40 7.99 -7.14
N HIS A 440 26.29 7.30 -7.31
CA HIS A 440 25.14 7.78 -8.07
C HIS A 440 24.18 8.62 -7.22
N LEU A 441 24.47 8.83 -5.94
CA LEU A 441 23.64 9.68 -5.09
C LEU A 441 23.73 11.13 -5.60
N PRO A 442 22.59 11.79 -5.92
CA PRO A 442 22.61 13.09 -6.57
C PRO A 442 23.27 14.14 -5.68
N THR A 443 24.03 15.05 -6.29
CA THR A 443 24.67 16.16 -5.57
C THR A 443 23.65 17.24 -5.19
N PRO A 444 23.98 18.16 -4.27
CA PRO A 444 23.12 19.29 -3.95
C PRO A 444 22.72 20.12 -5.18
N ASP A 445 23.63 20.31 -6.14
CA ASP A 445 23.34 21.01 -7.39
C ASP A 445 22.22 20.33 -8.21
N VAL A 446 22.21 18.98 -8.24
CA VAL A 446 21.15 18.22 -8.92
C VAL A 446 19.81 18.43 -8.22
N LEU A 447 19.78 18.24 -6.90
CA LEU A 447 18.53 18.39 -6.14
C LEU A 447 18.01 19.83 -6.17
N LYS A 448 18.91 20.83 -6.19
CA LYS A 448 18.55 22.23 -6.38
C LYS A 448 17.89 22.47 -7.74
N LEU A 449 18.47 21.96 -8.83
CA LEU A 449 17.92 22.14 -10.18
C LEU A 449 16.51 21.53 -10.30
N VAL A 450 16.28 20.37 -9.67
CA VAL A 450 14.97 19.73 -9.63
C VAL A 450 14.03 20.54 -8.72
N GLY A 451 14.46 20.92 -7.52
CA GLY A 451 13.69 21.71 -6.56
C GLY A 451 13.23 23.06 -7.10
N ASP A 452 14.14 23.80 -7.72
CA ASP A 452 13.84 25.08 -8.37
C ASP A 452 12.81 24.90 -9.50
N ALA A 453 12.83 23.78 -10.24
CA ALA A 453 11.86 23.51 -11.30
C ALA A 453 10.43 23.31 -10.76
N TYR A 454 10.28 22.60 -9.64
CA TYR A 454 9.00 22.38 -8.98
C TYR A 454 8.48 23.64 -8.29
N THR A 455 9.36 24.35 -7.58
CA THR A 455 9.01 25.60 -6.89
C THR A 455 8.52 26.67 -7.87
N ASN A 456 9.09 26.72 -9.08
CA ASN A 456 8.70 27.67 -10.11
C ASN A 456 7.61 27.13 -11.07
N ALA A 457 7.01 25.97 -10.78
CA ALA A 457 5.97 25.40 -11.62
C ALA A 457 4.72 26.33 -11.65
N PRO A 458 4.12 26.58 -12.82
CA PRO A 458 2.98 27.49 -12.94
C PRO A 458 1.67 26.77 -12.57
N VAL A 459 1.58 26.29 -11.34
CA VAL A 459 0.38 25.67 -10.77
C VAL A 459 -0.14 26.54 -9.63
N ASP A 460 -1.46 26.68 -9.54
CA ASP A 460 -2.10 27.48 -8.50
C ASP A 460 -2.35 26.64 -7.25
N ASN A 461 -2.28 27.31 -6.09
CA ASN A 461 -2.50 26.70 -4.78
C ASN A 461 -3.53 27.50 -3.94
N PRO A 462 -4.21 26.85 -2.96
CA PRO A 462 -5.10 27.52 -2.02
C PRO A 462 -4.47 28.64 -1.18
N ASP A 463 -3.15 28.65 -1.02
CA ASP A 463 -2.41 29.73 -0.36
C ASP A 463 -2.18 30.99 -1.23
N GLY A 464 -2.46 30.91 -2.53
CA GLY A 464 -2.25 31.98 -3.50
C GLY A 464 -0.82 32.08 -4.05
N SER A 465 0.10 31.20 -3.62
CA SER A 465 1.46 31.13 -4.13
C SER A 465 1.56 30.04 -5.21
N PRO A 466 2.13 30.33 -6.39
CA PRO A 466 2.35 29.29 -7.38
C PRO A 466 3.48 28.35 -6.95
N GLY A 467 3.51 27.14 -7.51
CA GLY A 467 4.61 26.19 -7.32
C GLY A 467 4.18 24.87 -6.69
N ILE A 468 5.17 24.00 -6.51
CA ILE A 468 5.05 22.72 -5.81
C ILE A 468 6.25 22.60 -4.87
N ASN A 469 5.98 22.25 -3.62
CA ASN A 469 7.00 21.91 -2.64
C ASN A 469 7.45 20.48 -2.88
N ILE A 470 8.70 20.30 -3.30
CA ILE A 470 9.28 18.97 -3.43
C ILE A 470 10.20 18.67 -2.25
N HIS A 471 10.02 17.47 -1.69
CA HIS A 471 10.70 16.97 -0.49
C HIS A 471 11.52 15.74 -0.84
N PHE A 472 12.84 15.89 -0.92
CA PHE A 472 13.78 14.81 -1.16
C PHE A 472 14.22 14.15 0.14
N ASP A 473 13.96 12.85 0.25
CA ASP A 473 14.58 12.01 1.25
C ASP A 473 15.89 11.44 0.70
N ALA A 474 16.98 12.17 0.94
CA ALA A 474 18.34 11.77 0.58
C ALA A 474 19.12 11.15 1.76
N GLY A 475 18.42 10.85 2.86
CA GLY A 475 18.98 10.24 4.06
C GLY A 475 19.58 11.23 5.07
N SER A 476 19.65 10.80 6.33
CA SER A 476 20.14 11.63 7.44
C SER A 476 21.65 11.94 7.35
N GLY A 477 22.40 11.15 6.59
CA GLY A 477 23.83 11.34 6.33
C GLY A 477 24.16 12.30 5.18
N TYR A 478 23.16 12.83 4.47
CA TYR A 478 23.38 13.57 3.21
C TYR A 478 24.28 14.81 3.37
N HIS A 479 24.07 15.60 4.42
CA HIS A 479 24.92 16.77 4.74
C HIS A 479 26.39 16.42 5.06
N GLY A 480 26.68 15.15 5.36
CA GLY A 480 28.02 14.65 5.66
C GLY A 480 28.80 14.15 4.45
N LEU A 481 28.20 14.14 3.25
CA LEU A 481 28.80 13.56 2.06
C LEU A 481 29.98 14.40 1.54
N PRO A 482 31.03 13.75 0.99
CA PRO A 482 32.10 14.45 0.28
C PRO A 482 31.53 15.31 -0.86
N GLY A 483 31.87 16.60 -0.87
CA GLY A 483 31.36 17.54 -1.88
C GLY A 483 30.05 18.23 -1.52
N TYR A 484 29.47 17.97 -0.34
CA TYR A 484 28.40 18.79 0.22
C TYR A 484 28.95 20.18 0.62
N GLY A 485 29.06 21.08 -0.34
CA GLY A 485 29.62 22.43 -0.17
C GLY A 485 28.59 23.55 -0.14
N SER A 486 27.31 23.25 -0.34
CA SER A 486 26.25 24.23 -0.56
C SER A 486 24.99 23.86 0.21
N ALA A 487 24.42 24.83 0.92
CA ALA A 487 23.13 24.72 1.60
C ALA A 487 21.95 25.04 0.66
N GLU A 488 22.20 25.24 -0.64
CA GLU A 488 21.17 25.69 -1.59
C GLU A 488 20.09 24.63 -1.85
N ALA A 489 20.38 23.35 -1.59
CA ALA A 489 19.40 22.27 -1.69
C ALA A 489 18.64 22.01 -0.38
N ASP A 490 19.08 22.57 0.76
CA ASP A 490 18.56 22.25 2.10
C ASP A 490 17.05 22.47 2.21
N THR A 491 16.53 23.48 1.51
CA THR A 491 15.10 23.81 1.49
C THR A 491 14.22 22.75 0.82
N TYR A 492 14.82 21.85 0.04
CA TYR A 492 14.13 20.75 -0.63
C TYR A 492 14.37 19.40 0.05
N LEU A 493 15.14 19.35 1.13
CA LEU A 493 15.47 18.11 1.82
C LEU A 493 14.49 17.85 2.96
N ILE A 494 14.08 16.59 3.10
CA ILE A 494 13.41 16.14 4.32
C ILE A 494 14.35 16.33 5.51
N PRO A 495 13.87 16.87 6.65
CA PRO A 495 14.71 17.01 7.83
C PRO A 495 15.30 15.67 8.27
N SER A 496 16.57 15.66 8.67
CA SER A 496 17.33 14.43 8.96
C SER A 496 16.70 13.54 10.04
N THR A 497 15.89 14.10 10.93
CA THR A 497 15.11 13.37 11.95
C THR A 497 13.99 12.49 11.37
N TYR A 498 13.52 12.81 10.17
CA TYR A 498 12.43 12.11 9.48
C TYR A 498 12.92 11.36 8.22
N ALA A 499 14.15 11.62 7.81
CA ALA A 499 14.78 10.99 6.65
C ALA A 499 14.94 9.47 6.84
N ARG A 500 14.59 8.73 5.81
CA ARG A 500 14.76 7.27 5.69
C ARG A 500 15.50 6.87 4.42
N GLY A 501 15.56 7.72 3.41
CA GLY A 501 16.20 7.43 2.14
C GLY A 501 17.74 7.53 2.21
N GLY A 502 18.34 7.74 1.04
CA GLY A 502 19.79 7.91 0.88
C GLY A 502 20.58 6.60 0.91
N GLU A 503 19.91 5.45 0.93
CA GLU A 503 20.60 4.16 0.97
C GLU A 503 21.48 3.95 -0.26
N LEU A 504 22.69 3.43 0.00
CA LEU A 504 23.66 3.06 -1.02
C LEU A 504 23.63 1.56 -1.28
N ILE A 505 23.55 1.20 -2.55
CA ILE A 505 23.58 -0.19 -3.04
C ILE A 505 24.92 -0.40 -3.74
N LYS A 506 25.66 -1.41 -3.32
CA LYS A 506 26.96 -1.69 -3.94
C LYS A 506 26.76 -2.16 -5.39
N GLU A 507 27.52 -1.58 -6.31
CA GLU A 507 27.61 -2.08 -7.67
C GLU A 507 28.35 -3.42 -7.66
N VAL A 508 27.59 -4.49 -7.85
CA VAL A 508 28.12 -5.86 -7.94
C VAL A 508 27.86 -6.46 -9.32
N PRO A 509 28.81 -7.23 -9.89
CA PRO A 509 28.55 -8.00 -11.09
C PRO A 509 27.49 -9.07 -10.78
N CYS A 510 26.57 -9.32 -11.72
CA CYS A 510 25.72 -10.49 -11.59
C CYS A 510 26.54 -11.78 -11.78
N ALA A 511 26.01 -12.90 -11.28
CA ALA A 511 26.65 -14.20 -11.38
C ALA A 511 25.67 -15.30 -11.83
N GLY A 512 26.21 -16.37 -12.42
CA GLY A 512 25.46 -17.56 -12.81
C GLY A 512 24.89 -17.53 -14.24
N ALA A 513 24.25 -18.63 -14.64
CA ALA A 513 23.80 -18.86 -16.02
C ALA A 513 22.70 -17.90 -16.51
N GLN A 514 22.05 -17.16 -15.60
CA GLN A 514 21.03 -16.16 -15.92
C GLN A 514 21.56 -14.71 -15.92
N CYS A 515 22.86 -14.52 -15.69
CA CYS A 515 23.47 -13.20 -15.68
C CYS A 515 23.65 -12.66 -17.10
N GLN A 516 22.85 -11.66 -17.47
CA GLN A 516 22.90 -11.04 -18.79
C GLN A 516 24.08 -10.05 -18.94
N PHE A 517 24.52 -9.41 -17.86
CA PHE A 517 25.49 -8.30 -17.88
C PHE A 517 26.63 -8.50 -16.86
N PRO A 518 27.40 -9.60 -16.92
CA PRO A 518 28.44 -9.91 -15.91
C PRO A 518 29.55 -8.86 -15.85
N ASP A 519 29.84 -8.21 -16.98
CA ASP A 519 30.92 -7.23 -17.12
C ASP A 519 30.47 -5.78 -16.84
N TYR A 520 29.23 -5.57 -16.39
CA TYR A 520 28.68 -4.26 -16.06
C TYR A 520 27.99 -4.29 -14.68
N PRO A 521 28.79 -4.22 -13.59
CA PRO A 521 28.25 -4.03 -12.24
C PRO A 521 27.26 -2.87 -12.17
N GLY A 522 26.24 -3.01 -11.33
CA GLY A 522 25.20 -1.97 -11.19
C GLY A 522 24.18 -1.87 -12.32
N THR A 523 24.12 -2.87 -13.20
CA THR A 523 23.06 -2.96 -14.21
C THR A 523 21.75 -3.44 -13.59
N VAL A 524 20.69 -2.62 -13.69
CA VAL A 524 19.39 -2.91 -13.07
C VAL A 524 18.30 -3.04 -14.14
N SER A 525 17.58 -4.16 -14.12
CA SER A 525 16.39 -4.37 -14.96
C SER A 525 15.18 -3.67 -14.35
N PHE A 526 14.25 -3.24 -15.20
CA PHE A 526 13.00 -2.61 -14.76
C PHE A 526 11.82 -3.38 -15.34
N GLN A 527 10.81 -3.79 -14.55
CA GLN A 527 10.61 -3.41 -13.14
C GLN A 527 11.23 -4.38 -12.12
N ILE A 528 11.49 -5.64 -12.48
CA ILE A 528 11.75 -6.69 -11.48
C ILE A 528 13.04 -6.43 -10.68
N GLY A 529 14.18 -6.18 -11.33
CA GLY A 529 15.43 -5.91 -10.63
C GLY A 529 15.35 -4.67 -9.74
N TYR A 530 14.74 -3.61 -10.28
CA TYR A 530 14.42 -2.40 -9.52
C TYR A 530 13.57 -2.68 -8.28
N GLN A 531 12.52 -3.49 -8.40
CA GLN A 531 11.63 -3.81 -7.29
C GLN A 531 12.34 -4.63 -6.23
N ILE A 532 13.17 -5.60 -6.62
CA ILE A 532 13.98 -6.40 -5.67
C ILE A 532 14.86 -5.48 -4.83
N LEU A 533 15.50 -4.49 -5.47
CA LEU A 533 16.33 -3.52 -4.75
C LEU A 533 15.46 -2.61 -3.88
N ARG A 534 14.41 -2.00 -4.40
CA ARG A 534 13.52 -1.12 -3.62
C ARG A 534 12.95 -1.83 -2.38
N ASP A 535 12.52 -3.08 -2.55
CA ASP A 535 11.84 -3.83 -1.49
C ASP A 535 12.84 -4.56 -0.57
N ALA A 536 14.16 -4.49 -0.79
CA ALA A 536 15.14 -5.23 0.00
C ALA A 536 15.11 -4.82 1.49
N PRO A 537 15.22 -5.79 2.43
CA PRO A 537 15.49 -5.49 3.83
C PRO A 537 16.83 -4.75 3.98
N VAL A 538 16.88 -3.77 4.86
CA VAL A 538 18.11 -3.03 5.19
C VAL A 538 18.31 -3.03 6.69
N GLY A 539 19.55 -2.82 7.12
CA GLY A 539 19.85 -2.69 8.54
C GLY A 539 19.25 -1.41 9.13
N PRO A 540 19.40 -1.20 10.45
CA PRO A 540 18.69 -0.12 11.13
C PRO A 540 18.96 1.28 10.61
N ASP A 541 20.15 1.50 10.08
CA ASP A 541 20.59 2.79 9.56
C ASP A 541 20.44 2.87 8.03
N GLY A 542 19.90 1.84 7.39
CA GLY A 542 19.68 1.77 5.94
C GLY A 542 20.82 1.09 5.19
N GLU A 543 21.79 0.54 5.92
CA GLU A 543 22.90 -0.19 5.35
C GLU A 543 22.43 -1.46 4.63
N GLU A 544 23.04 -1.73 3.48
CA GLU A 544 22.79 -2.95 2.72
C GLU A 544 23.20 -4.19 3.53
N LEU A 545 22.28 -5.16 3.63
CA LEU A 545 22.52 -6.41 4.33
C LEU A 545 23.16 -7.45 3.41
N THR A 546 23.83 -8.43 4.00
CA THR A 546 24.20 -9.64 3.24
C THR A 546 22.94 -10.43 2.89
N PRO A 547 22.94 -11.29 1.85
CA PRO A 547 21.78 -12.12 1.52
C PRO A 547 21.24 -12.94 2.71
N SER A 548 22.14 -13.49 3.55
CA SER A 548 21.74 -14.19 4.77
C SER A 548 21.13 -13.27 5.84
N GLY A 549 21.56 -12.01 5.87
CA GLY A 549 20.99 -10.99 6.76
C GLY A 549 19.60 -10.55 6.31
N GLU A 550 19.41 -10.35 5.00
CA GLU A 550 18.10 -10.09 4.39
C GLU A 550 17.12 -11.22 4.71
N ASP A 551 17.50 -12.48 4.48
CA ASP A 551 16.69 -13.66 4.77
C ASP A 551 16.30 -13.74 6.26
N ALA A 552 17.25 -13.48 7.16
CA ALA A 552 17.02 -13.51 8.61
C ALA A 552 16.06 -12.40 9.07
N GLN A 553 16.21 -11.19 8.54
CA GLN A 553 15.32 -10.07 8.83
C GLN A 553 13.92 -10.33 8.29
N GLU A 554 13.81 -10.79 7.05
CA GLU A 554 12.53 -11.12 6.42
C GLU A 554 11.79 -12.21 7.19
N ALA A 555 12.49 -13.26 7.63
CA ALA A 555 11.91 -14.32 8.46
C ALA A 555 11.41 -13.78 9.82
N SER A 556 12.17 -12.89 10.45
CA SER A 556 11.80 -12.27 11.73
C SER A 556 10.56 -11.39 11.57
N CYS A 557 10.52 -10.55 10.54
CA CYS A 557 9.41 -9.64 10.25
C CYS A 557 8.11 -10.34 9.84
N ARG A 558 8.19 -11.58 9.36
CA ARG A 558 7.02 -12.42 9.10
C ARG A 558 6.47 -13.11 10.35
N THR A 559 7.19 -13.06 11.48
CA THR A 559 6.76 -13.69 12.72
C THR A 559 5.63 -12.85 13.36
N PRO A 560 4.43 -13.43 13.59
CA PRO A 560 3.34 -12.71 14.22
C PRO A 560 3.74 -12.14 15.60
N GLY A 561 3.51 -10.85 15.81
CA GLY A 561 3.85 -10.17 17.06
C GLY A 561 5.33 -9.83 17.24
N TYR A 562 6.15 -9.97 16.19
CA TYR A 562 7.53 -9.49 16.22
C TYR A 562 7.56 -7.96 16.38
N ILE A 563 8.30 -7.49 17.38
CA ILE A 563 8.53 -6.08 17.68
C ILE A 563 10.03 -5.84 17.50
N GLY A 564 10.45 -5.64 16.27
CA GLY A 564 11.83 -5.35 15.91
C GLY A 564 11.91 -4.52 14.64
N ASN A 565 13.12 -4.31 14.14
CA ASN A 565 13.31 -3.48 12.97
C ASN A 565 12.94 -4.26 11.70
N CYS A 566 11.89 -3.80 11.03
CA CYS A 566 11.42 -4.32 9.74
C CYS A 566 11.60 -3.31 8.62
N ARG A 567 12.62 -2.46 8.74
CA ARG A 567 12.98 -1.46 7.73
C ARG A 567 13.28 -2.13 6.41
N ARG A 568 12.74 -1.54 5.36
CA ARG A 568 13.13 -1.81 3.99
C ARG A 568 13.76 -0.57 3.41
N ARG A 569 14.45 -0.74 2.29
CA ARG A 569 14.97 0.41 1.53
C ARG A 569 13.87 1.35 1.06
N PHE A 570 12.64 0.86 0.92
CA PHE A 570 11.45 1.67 0.80
C PHE A 570 10.35 1.07 1.68
N ASP A 571 10.03 1.75 2.79
CA ASP A 571 9.08 1.25 3.77
C ASP A 571 7.65 1.17 3.16
N HIS A 572 6.93 0.08 3.44
CA HIS A 572 5.61 -0.16 2.83
C HIS A 572 4.57 0.91 3.18
N ASN A 573 4.66 1.52 4.36
CA ASN A 573 3.78 2.61 4.81
C ASN A 573 4.02 3.94 4.07
N ARG A 574 5.06 4.04 3.22
CA ARG A 574 5.33 5.18 2.33
C ARG A 574 4.71 4.99 0.94
N GLN A 575 4.26 3.80 0.59
CA GLN A 575 3.65 3.52 -0.71
C GLN A 575 2.38 4.35 -0.92
N GLY A 576 2.34 5.09 -2.03
CA GLY A 576 1.22 5.98 -2.38
C GLY A 576 1.35 7.39 -1.79
N LEU A 577 2.32 7.63 -0.90
CA LEU A 577 2.67 8.96 -0.39
C LEU A 577 4.02 9.45 -0.96
N PHE A 578 4.97 8.53 -1.15
CA PHE A 578 6.29 8.82 -1.69
C PHE A 578 6.47 8.19 -3.07
N HIS A 579 7.24 8.87 -3.91
CA HIS A 579 7.84 8.33 -5.12
C HIS A 579 9.22 7.74 -4.79
N TYR A 580 9.51 6.52 -5.24
CA TYR A 580 10.86 5.97 -5.07
C TYR A 580 11.71 6.23 -6.34
N LEU A 581 12.86 6.86 -6.17
CA LEU A 581 13.80 7.20 -7.24
C LEU A 581 15.12 6.47 -7.00
N LEU A 582 15.45 5.53 -7.88
CA LEU A 582 16.73 4.82 -7.85
C LEU A 582 17.70 5.42 -8.87
N TYR A 583 18.84 5.91 -8.41
CA TYR A 583 19.98 6.18 -9.29
C TYR A 583 20.85 4.92 -9.41
N ALA A 584 20.75 4.23 -10.53
CA ALA A 584 21.51 3.02 -10.84
C ALA A 584 22.59 3.27 -11.90
N HIS A 585 23.53 2.33 -12.04
CA HIS A 585 24.60 2.47 -13.02
C HIS A 585 24.05 2.41 -14.45
N ALA A 586 23.43 1.29 -14.83
CA ALA A 586 22.99 1.07 -16.20
C ALA A 586 21.61 0.40 -16.29
N ARG A 587 20.94 0.63 -17.43
CA ARG A 587 19.68 -0.02 -17.73
C ARG A 587 19.91 -1.45 -18.19
N GLY A 588 19.30 -2.41 -17.49
CA GLY A 588 19.29 -3.83 -17.83
C GLY A 588 18.46 -4.18 -19.07
N LEU A 589 18.76 -3.56 -20.20
CA LEU A 589 18.30 -3.91 -21.53
C LEU A 589 19.54 -3.99 -22.43
N PRO A 590 19.70 -5.04 -23.24
CA PRO A 590 20.88 -5.16 -24.09
C PRO A 590 20.82 -4.17 -25.25
N LYS A 591 21.99 -3.72 -25.72
CA LYS A 591 22.10 -2.87 -26.91
C LYS A 591 21.65 -3.61 -28.18
N SER A 592 21.88 -4.92 -28.23
CA SER A 592 21.41 -5.80 -29.31
C SER A 592 20.60 -6.97 -28.75
N THR A 593 19.55 -7.38 -29.47
CA THR A 593 18.79 -8.60 -29.15
C THR A 593 19.34 -9.85 -29.84
N ASP A 594 20.34 -9.71 -30.72
CA ASP A 594 21.01 -10.82 -31.39
C ASP A 594 22.06 -11.45 -30.44
N PRO A 595 21.91 -12.71 -30.01
CA PRO A 595 22.85 -13.38 -29.12
C PRO A 595 24.28 -13.51 -29.67
N GLN A 596 24.48 -13.34 -30.98
CA GLN A 596 25.81 -13.38 -31.59
C GLN A 596 26.51 -12.02 -31.62
N SER A 597 25.78 -10.95 -31.32
CA SER A 597 26.33 -9.60 -31.30
C SER A 597 27.18 -9.37 -30.04
N PRO A 598 28.36 -8.72 -30.16
CA PRO A 598 29.13 -8.30 -28.97
C PRO A 598 28.34 -7.30 -28.10
N ASP A 599 27.31 -6.65 -28.65
CA ASP A 599 26.41 -5.73 -27.94
C ASP A 599 25.27 -6.45 -27.17
N PHE A 600 25.19 -7.78 -27.25
CA PHE A 600 24.17 -8.57 -26.52
C PHE A 600 24.38 -8.51 -25.01
N HIS A 601 25.62 -8.54 -24.55
CA HIS A 601 26.00 -8.46 -23.13
C HIS A 601 26.34 -7.04 -22.68
N VAL A 602 26.06 -6.03 -23.51
CA VAL A 602 26.30 -4.62 -23.20
C VAL A 602 24.97 -3.95 -22.87
N PRO A 603 24.81 -3.38 -21.66
CA PRO A 603 23.59 -2.69 -21.29
C PRO A 603 23.39 -1.40 -22.09
N LYS A 604 22.13 -0.96 -22.19
CA LYS A 604 21.73 0.22 -22.95
C LYS A 604 22.06 1.49 -22.15
N SER A 605 22.62 2.48 -22.85
CA SER A 605 22.86 3.84 -22.32
C SER A 605 21.62 4.72 -22.44
N SER A 606 20.51 4.31 -21.80
CA SER A 606 19.30 5.14 -21.67
C SER A 606 19.39 5.94 -20.38
N SER A 607 18.96 7.21 -20.39
CA SER A 607 19.09 8.07 -19.21
C SER A 607 18.22 7.64 -18.04
N GLY A 608 17.01 7.11 -18.27
CA GLY A 608 16.15 6.61 -17.21
C GLY A 608 14.84 5.98 -17.68
N VAL A 609 13.98 5.66 -16.72
CA VAL A 609 12.63 5.10 -16.89
C VAL A 609 11.73 5.49 -15.73
N SER A 610 10.42 5.41 -15.93
CA SER A 610 9.47 5.41 -14.82
C SER A 610 8.24 4.57 -15.14
N ASN A 611 7.47 4.25 -14.10
CA ASN A 611 6.09 3.81 -14.27
C ASN A 611 5.23 5.01 -14.66
N LEU A 612 4.17 4.79 -15.44
CA LEU A 612 3.14 5.79 -15.64
C LEU A 612 1.90 5.41 -14.83
N PRO A 613 1.33 6.33 -14.04
CA PRO A 613 1.75 7.69 -13.67
C PRO A 613 2.56 7.72 -12.34
N GLY A 614 3.81 7.24 -12.35
CA GLY A 614 4.86 7.89 -11.57
C GLY A 614 5.35 7.30 -10.24
N GLY A 615 4.87 6.19 -9.69
CA GLY A 615 5.30 5.77 -8.33
C GLY A 615 6.76 5.26 -8.19
N ASN A 616 7.37 4.82 -9.29
CA ASN A 616 8.71 4.23 -9.33
C ASN A 616 9.50 4.80 -10.50
N LEU A 617 10.70 5.29 -10.23
CA LEU A 617 11.58 5.95 -11.20
C LEU A 617 13.00 5.41 -11.08
N MET A 618 13.70 5.31 -12.20
CA MET A 618 15.11 4.91 -12.20
C MET A 618 15.92 5.77 -13.18
N VAL A 619 17.02 6.35 -12.71
CA VAL A 619 18.03 7.08 -13.50
C VAL A 619 19.22 6.15 -13.72
N THR A 620 19.77 6.10 -14.94
CA THR A 620 20.85 5.19 -15.34
C THR A 620 21.89 5.86 -16.24
N LEU A 621 22.70 6.74 -15.64
CA LEU A 621 23.70 7.56 -16.33
C LEU A 621 25.14 7.03 -16.20
N GLY A 622 25.32 5.80 -15.71
CA GLY A 622 26.63 5.14 -15.52
C GLY A 622 27.46 4.93 -16.77
N LEU A 623 26.81 4.87 -17.94
CA LEU A 623 27.50 4.77 -19.23
C LEU A 623 27.73 6.12 -19.91
N TRP A 624 27.62 7.22 -19.15
CA TRP A 624 27.80 8.60 -19.62
C TRP A 624 29.08 9.20 -19.01
N ASP A 625 29.28 10.50 -19.21
CA ASP A 625 30.45 11.23 -18.71
C ASP A 625 30.67 10.97 -17.21
N ASN A 626 31.91 10.62 -16.85
CA ASN A 626 32.35 10.36 -15.48
C ASN A 626 31.54 9.30 -14.71
N PHE A 627 30.91 8.35 -15.40
CA PHE A 627 30.08 7.29 -14.79
C PHE A 627 28.85 7.77 -14.01
N VAL A 628 28.48 9.05 -14.07
CA VAL A 628 27.30 9.57 -13.37
C VAL A 628 26.51 10.58 -14.20
N GLY A 629 27.05 11.01 -15.35
CA GLY A 629 26.50 12.09 -16.15
C GLY A 629 26.66 13.46 -15.49
N THR A 630 26.40 14.52 -16.25
CA THR A 630 26.44 15.90 -15.72
C THR A 630 25.29 16.17 -14.76
N PRO A 631 25.40 17.14 -13.83
CA PRO A 631 24.29 17.53 -12.97
C PRO A 631 23.01 17.88 -13.74
N PHE A 632 23.15 18.52 -14.90
CA PHE A 632 22.03 18.82 -15.79
C PHE A 632 21.37 17.55 -16.35
N ALA A 633 22.15 16.55 -16.78
CA ALA A 633 21.62 15.29 -17.29
C ALA A 633 20.88 14.50 -16.19
N GLN A 634 21.43 14.48 -14.96
CA GLN A 634 20.76 13.88 -13.81
C GLN A 634 19.44 14.59 -13.51
N ALA A 635 19.46 15.92 -13.34
CA ALA A 635 18.27 16.70 -13.00
C ALA A 635 17.16 16.61 -14.06
N THR A 636 17.51 16.73 -15.34
CA THR A 636 16.52 16.64 -16.44
C THR A 636 15.90 15.25 -16.55
N THR A 637 16.67 14.19 -16.29
CA THR A 637 16.15 12.82 -16.28
C THR A 637 15.21 12.60 -15.10
N SER A 638 15.59 13.06 -13.91
CA SER A 638 14.76 12.98 -12.71
C SER A 638 13.43 13.72 -12.91
N ASN A 639 13.48 14.96 -13.43
CA ASN A 639 12.29 15.74 -13.78
C ASN A 639 11.36 15.03 -14.77
N CYS A 640 11.90 14.44 -15.84
CA CYS A 640 11.07 13.73 -16.83
C CYS A 640 10.33 12.53 -16.21
N GLY A 641 10.93 11.87 -15.23
CA GLY A 641 10.31 10.76 -14.54
C GLY A 641 9.27 11.20 -13.50
N THR A 642 9.51 12.30 -12.79
CA THR A 642 8.64 12.82 -11.71
C THR A 642 7.44 13.63 -12.23
N VAL A 643 7.51 14.19 -13.45
CA VAL A 643 6.40 14.91 -14.11
C VAL A 643 5.29 13.97 -14.62
N ALA A 644 5.40 12.66 -14.38
CA ALA A 644 4.32 11.70 -14.64
C ALA A 644 3.17 11.77 -13.58
N VAL A 645 2.88 12.96 -13.02
CA VAL A 645 1.69 13.26 -12.22
C VAL A 645 0.47 13.34 -13.17
N PRO A 646 -0.73 12.87 -12.78
CA PRO A 646 -1.86 12.78 -13.70
C PRO A 646 -2.20 14.13 -14.34
N ARG A 647 -2.41 14.13 -15.66
CA ARG A 647 -3.04 15.23 -16.42
C ARG A 647 -4.43 15.53 -15.84
N SER A 648 -4.51 16.41 -14.85
CA SER A 648 -5.77 16.94 -14.33
C SER A 648 -6.15 18.28 -14.96
N THR A 649 -5.20 19.07 -15.48
CA THR A 649 -5.52 20.40 -16.04
C THR A 649 -5.31 20.46 -17.54
N ARG A 650 -6.42 20.53 -18.28
CA ARG A 650 -6.44 20.98 -19.67
C ARG A 650 -6.26 22.50 -19.68
N ALA A 651 -5.04 22.98 -19.43
CA ALA A 651 -4.62 24.34 -19.71
C ALA A 651 -3.16 24.33 -20.13
N SER A 652 -2.90 24.80 -21.36
CA SER A 652 -1.58 25.12 -21.95
C SER A 652 -0.38 24.25 -21.51
N THR A 653 0.00 23.31 -22.38
CA THR A 653 1.35 22.74 -22.37
C THR A 653 2.38 23.88 -22.38
N PRO A 654 3.33 23.99 -21.43
CA PRO A 654 4.37 25.01 -21.51
C PRO A 654 5.25 24.73 -22.72
N ALA A 655 5.51 25.78 -23.52
CA ALA A 655 6.35 25.73 -24.71
C ALA A 655 7.77 25.19 -24.43
N ALA A 656 8.25 25.27 -23.19
CA ALA A 656 9.53 24.72 -22.76
C ALA A 656 9.63 23.20 -23.02
N ALA A 657 8.60 22.40 -22.71
CA ALA A 657 8.64 20.95 -22.90
C ALA A 657 8.67 20.53 -24.39
N ARG A 658 8.27 21.40 -25.32
CA ARG A 658 8.35 21.14 -26.78
C ARG A 658 9.74 21.43 -27.36
N GLU A 659 10.54 22.30 -26.73
CA GLU A 659 11.93 22.53 -27.12
C GLU A 659 12.90 21.48 -26.54
N PHE A 660 12.58 20.87 -25.39
CA PHE A 660 13.46 19.87 -24.76
C PHE A 660 13.42 18.47 -25.41
N ALA A 661 12.44 18.16 -26.25
CA ALA A 661 12.35 16.86 -26.93
C ALA A 661 13.15 16.78 -28.24
N SER A 662 13.70 17.89 -28.76
CA SER A 662 14.29 17.93 -30.12
C SER A 662 15.83 17.92 -30.17
N ILE A 663 16.54 17.69 -29.06
CA ILE A 663 18.02 17.73 -29.02
C ILE A 663 18.66 16.33 -28.85
N SER A 664 17.88 15.24 -28.86
CA SER A 664 18.39 13.87 -28.71
C SER A 664 18.60 13.13 -30.05
N SER A 665 19.40 13.70 -30.96
CA SER A 665 19.97 12.95 -32.09
C SER A 665 21.43 13.32 -32.35
N PRO A 666 22.40 12.41 -32.12
CA PRO A 666 23.79 12.66 -32.47
C PRO A 666 24.01 12.29 -33.93
N THR A 667 23.64 13.18 -34.87
CA THR A 667 24.16 13.16 -36.24
C THR A 667 23.96 14.52 -36.89
N ALA A 668 24.91 15.45 -36.68
CA ALA A 668 25.34 16.40 -37.70
C ALA A 668 26.44 17.31 -37.14
N ASN A 669 27.67 17.00 -37.50
CA ASN A 669 28.80 17.91 -37.39
C ASN A 669 28.73 18.90 -38.56
N ARG A 670 28.63 20.22 -38.31
CA ARG A 670 29.18 21.30 -39.16
C ARG A 670 28.90 22.69 -38.56
N THR A 671 30.00 23.32 -38.12
CA THR A 671 30.36 24.74 -38.28
C THR A 671 29.23 25.75 -38.54
N ILE A 672 29.17 26.82 -37.74
CA ILE A 672 29.17 28.22 -38.24
C ILE A 672 29.62 29.18 -37.13
N SER A 673 30.37 30.17 -37.60
CA SER A 673 31.11 31.24 -36.93
C SER A 673 30.24 32.29 -36.25
N ALA A 674 30.90 33.01 -35.33
CA ALA A 674 30.53 34.26 -34.66
C ALA A 674 29.61 35.22 -35.43
N ARG A 675 28.59 35.73 -34.73
CA ARG A 675 28.34 37.16 -34.48
C ARG A 675 27.41 37.34 -33.29
#